data_AF-A0A953BLS1-F1
#
_entry.id   AF-A0A953BLS1-F1
#
_cell.length_a   1.000
_cell.length_b   1.000
_cell.length_c   1.000
_cell.angle_alpha   90.00
_cell.angle_beta   90.00
_cell.angle_gamma   90.00
#
_symmetry.space_group_name_H-M   'P 1'
#
loop_
_entity.id
_entity.type
_entity.pdbx_description
1 polymer ?
#
loop_
_entity_poly.entity_id
_entity_poly.type
_entity_poly.pdbx_seq_one_letter_code
_entity_poly.pdbx_strand_id
1 'polypeptide(L)'
;MTDPSSTTGKEPHAGGTPHAPSPAQGPPTSDDVLAVLEEFEAGLDSLKQLYAQRQALSEELKRKTDQMNAAEADLRQRRDELAQREREITRSIADVGERWRHVEKRESDLDRLRTELDARNAEAERREREATAAAATAAEAAVTAAQTLRRAEQRHAEADARHADLESAATELNTHREDLARQAAEITARVAAADEAIRQARAQRESLDAQARELERQAAEVKAAREELLAQREEIDSRRTDLERQRTELESRSRELDQRLQEHQNDADGAQTLRTRCEELTRQLRETQEALREKADRLEKSNAEHEARAREMKGREADLQRRLDEAARGLELKAHRDGDADRERDSARRELDQARLDLKIARDRLDEAHHQSLAQTRALASALACSQEVIEEYESLWKHEIAEHLRSRVAAEADRAAAIQAATPPDPSDHNHDPQADALAERLRKACEAIVQLRDEREEILSRSRSLEGQLAGSKKQLQELRANGAGRAIHPAAIQRRKQRLVLARQLTRNRARDIKRAEDALATRFEQCERILAMRQELADARELVNAAQRSISRQRAGGRTAALLFYGIASAALLGVLSWFGTQAAIPGEYAARAVIAADPRGRSIGPGELAEWQVFHEALVEDPRFIDVVAERMQRRGINDLSRPADLATAIRGSLSHHSAADGELALEWRGLGSDRAQRVLDTYVTALVSQANAARERRVDGTVTTIRTASTAGTDRLDLEYRWIAGLVWAGAVVVVFGLAAIIWRRLVNAKATFEGSATVDAAIDMRRWPAPSRH
;
A
#
# COMPACT_ATOMS: atom_id res chain seq x y z
N MET A 1 76.38 -112.72 5.30
CA MET A 1 77.77 -112.52 5.77
C MET A 1 77.86 -113.22 7.12
N THR A 2 78.18 -114.52 7.11
CA THR A 2 79.53 -115.11 7.08
C THR A 2 80.12 -115.11 8.50
N ASP A 3 79.96 -116.18 9.29
CA ASP A 3 80.78 -117.42 9.33
C ASP A 3 82.05 -117.26 10.20
N PRO A 4 82.69 -118.33 10.71
CA PRO A 4 82.22 -119.30 11.69
C PRO A 4 83.36 -119.65 12.70
N SER A 5 83.16 -120.65 13.59
CA SER A 5 84.18 -121.57 14.20
C SER A 5 83.65 -122.08 15.56
N SER A 6 83.07 -123.29 15.61
CA SER A 6 83.72 -124.57 16.00
C SER A 6 83.86 -124.71 17.53
N THR A 7 83.47 -125.80 18.22
CA THR A 7 83.52 -127.20 17.80
C THR A 7 82.76 -128.09 18.81
N THR A 8 82.03 -129.06 18.24
CA THR A 8 81.81 -130.46 18.68
C THR A 8 81.13 -130.78 20.01
N GLY A 9 79.91 -131.30 19.89
CA GLY A 9 79.52 -132.50 20.65
C GLY A 9 79.99 -133.77 19.94
N LYS A 10 80.17 -134.86 20.70
CA LYS A 10 79.86 -136.22 20.22
C LYS A 10 79.65 -137.21 21.38
N GLU A 11 78.41 -137.67 21.45
CA GLU A 11 77.86 -139.00 21.79
C GLU A 11 78.31 -139.80 23.05
N PRO A 12 77.34 -140.51 23.68
CA PRO A 12 77.58 -141.48 24.73
C PRO A 12 77.62 -142.94 24.23
N HIS A 13 78.22 -143.78 25.09
CA HIS A 13 78.08 -145.23 25.25
C HIS A 13 79.04 -146.21 24.54
N ALA A 14 80.03 -146.64 25.32
CA ALA A 14 80.19 -147.99 25.86
C ALA A 14 79.84 -149.21 24.98
N GLY A 15 80.82 -150.11 24.83
CA GLY A 15 80.55 -151.55 24.93
C GLY A 15 81.25 -152.45 23.91
N GLY A 16 82.56 -152.64 24.07
CA GLY A 16 83.28 -153.82 23.57
C GLY A 16 83.96 -154.53 24.74
N THR A 17 83.35 -155.60 25.24
CA THR A 17 83.87 -156.59 26.21
C THR A 17 83.95 -157.95 25.47
N PRO A 18 84.48 -159.06 26.04
CA PRO A 18 85.45 -159.26 27.12
C PRO A 18 86.60 -160.22 26.71
N HIS A 19 87.65 -160.31 27.52
CA HIS A 19 88.63 -161.39 27.47
C HIS A 19 88.70 -162.05 28.85
N ALA A 20 88.30 -163.31 28.96
CA ALA A 20 88.50 -164.22 30.10
C ALA A 20 88.32 -165.67 29.60
N PRO A 21 88.69 -166.68 30.38
CA PRO A 21 90.03 -167.24 30.57
C PRO A 21 90.20 -168.59 29.83
N SER A 22 91.44 -169.01 29.56
CA SER A 22 91.75 -170.35 29.06
C SER A 22 92.41 -171.18 30.18
N PRO A 23 92.07 -172.49 30.34
CA PRO A 23 92.44 -173.27 31.50
C PRO A 23 93.68 -174.16 31.31
N ALA A 24 94.24 -174.52 32.46
CA ALA A 24 95.04 -175.70 32.80
C ALA A 24 94.44 -177.01 32.21
N GLN A 25 95.10 -178.16 32.07
CA GLN A 25 96.45 -178.70 32.31
C GLN A 25 96.38 -180.17 31.82
N GLY A 26 97.52 -180.76 31.45
CA GLY A 26 97.78 -182.19 31.66
C GLY A 26 97.59 -183.13 30.46
N PRO A 27 98.61 -183.95 30.12
CA PRO A 27 98.49 -185.02 29.13
C PRO A 27 98.15 -186.38 29.79
N PRO A 28 97.48 -187.29 29.08
CA PRO A 28 97.65 -188.71 29.33
C PRO A 28 98.09 -189.50 28.09
N THR A 29 98.55 -190.70 28.40
CA THR A 29 99.30 -191.69 27.65
C THR A 29 98.48 -192.53 26.67
N SER A 30 99.22 -193.18 25.77
CA SER A 30 98.85 -194.08 24.67
C SER A 30 98.00 -195.30 25.04
N ASP A 31 96.77 -195.31 24.53
CA ASP A 31 95.90 -196.42 24.07
C ASP A 31 94.54 -195.72 23.86
N ASP A 32 93.94 -195.58 22.68
CA ASP A 32 93.58 -196.64 21.75
C ASP A 32 93.34 -196.00 20.37
N VAL A 33 94.15 -196.39 19.39
CA VAL A 33 94.16 -195.94 17.99
C VAL A 33 92.84 -196.23 17.23
N LEU A 34 91.81 -196.77 17.92
CA LEU A 34 90.48 -197.03 17.40
C LEU A 34 89.43 -195.94 17.76
N ALA A 35 89.73 -195.00 18.68
CA ALA A 35 88.86 -193.85 18.97
C ALA A 35 89.03 -192.68 17.96
N VAL A 36 90.18 -192.62 17.28
CA VAL A 36 90.54 -191.53 16.34
C VAL A 36 89.70 -191.54 15.06
N LEU A 37 89.03 -192.65 14.72
CA LEU A 37 88.11 -192.70 13.57
C LEU A 37 86.67 -192.28 13.91
N GLU A 38 86.24 -192.40 15.16
CA GLU A 38 84.91 -191.94 15.62
C GLU A 38 84.91 -190.43 15.93
N GLU A 39 86.05 -189.89 16.37
CA GLU A 39 86.24 -188.45 16.61
C GLU A 39 86.33 -187.61 15.31
N PHE A 40 86.71 -188.23 14.18
CA PHE A 40 86.70 -187.58 12.87
C PHE A 40 85.28 -187.39 12.29
N GLU A 41 84.33 -188.29 12.57
CA GLU A 41 82.93 -188.11 12.19
C GLU A 41 82.22 -187.08 13.09
N ALA A 42 82.51 -187.05 14.39
CA ALA A 42 82.02 -186.01 15.31
C ALA A 42 82.59 -184.61 15.00
N GLY A 43 83.85 -184.53 14.52
CA GLY A 43 84.48 -183.28 14.08
C GLY A 43 83.85 -182.67 12.82
N LEU A 44 83.30 -183.49 11.91
CA LEU A 44 82.64 -183.02 10.69
C LEU A 44 81.23 -182.46 10.93
N ASP A 45 80.48 -183.01 11.88
CA ASP A 45 79.17 -182.47 12.27
C ASP A 45 79.28 -181.19 13.11
N SER A 46 80.33 -181.07 13.95
CA SER A 46 80.73 -179.82 14.60
C SER A 46 81.00 -178.69 13.60
N LEU A 47 81.68 -179.01 12.50
CA LEU A 47 82.04 -178.01 11.47
C LEU A 47 80.81 -177.55 10.66
N LYS A 48 79.83 -178.44 10.43
CA LYS A 48 78.53 -178.07 9.83
C LYS A 48 77.69 -177.20 10.75
N GLN A 49 77.65 -177.49 12.06
CA GLN A 49 76.94 -176.66 13.05
C GLN A 49 77.57 -175.27 13.17
N LEU A 50 78.89 -175.17 13.15
CA LEU A 50 79.61 -173.89 13.11
C LEU A 50 79.34 -173.11 11.82
N TYR A 51 79.22 -173.78 10.67
CA TYR A 51 78.87 -173.12 9.41
C TYR A 51 77.43 -172.60 9.41
N ALA A 52 76.48 -173.39 9.93
CA ALA A 52 75.09 -172.97 10.10
C ALA A 52 74.95 -171.82 11.10
N GLN A 53 75.69 -171.87 12.21
CA GLN A 53 75.73 -170.80 13.22
C GLN A 53 76.33 -169.52 12.63
N ARG A 54 77.40 -169.62 11.84
CA ARG A 54 78.02 -168.47 11.14
C ARG A 54 77.07 -167.87 10.10
N GLN A 55 76.32 -168.70 9.38
CA GLN A 55 75.35 -168.25 8.38
C GLN A 55 74.17 -167.53 9.05
N ALA A 56 73.64 -168.08 10.14
CA ALA A 56 72.58 -167.43 10.93
C ALA A 56 73.04 -166.07 11.51
N LEU A 57 74.27 -166.00 12.04
CA LEU A 57 74.86 -164.76 12.53
C LEU A 57 75.07 -163.74 11.41
N SER A 58 75.45 -164.20 10.21
CA SER A 58 75.59 -163.32 9.05
C SER A 58 74.25 -162.75 8.58
N GLU A 59 73.17 -163.55 8.63
CA GLU A 59 71.82 -163.08 8.32
C GLU A 59 71.30 -162.13 9.40
N GLU A 60 71.57 -162.38 10.67
CA GLU A 60 71.21 -161.49 11.77
C GLU A 60 71.96 -160.15 11.69
N LEU A 61 73.26 -160.19 11.38
CA LEU A 61 74.05 -158.99 11.12
C LEU A 61 73.50 -158.24 9.91
N LYS A 62 73.17 -158.94 8.82
CA LYS A 62 72.58 -158.31 7.64
C LYS A 62 71.24 -157.66 7.95
N ARG A 63 70.36 -158.34 8.70
CA ARG A 63 69.09 -157.77 9.18
C ARG A 63 69.32 -156.54 10.07
N LYS A 64 70.29 -156.57 10.98
CA LYS A 64 70.65 -155.40 11.80
C LYS A 64 71.21 -154.27 10.95
N THR A 65 72.05 -154.56 9.98
CA THR A 65 72.57 -153.56 9.03
C THR A 65 71.43 -152.95 8.21
N ASP A 66 70.49 -153.75 7.73
CA ASP A 66 69.32 -153.28 6.99
C ASP A 66 68.39 -152.44 7.87
N GLN A 67 68.18 -152.84 9.13
CA GLN A 67 67.42 -152.06 10.12
C GLN A 67 68.12 -150.74 10.45
N MET A 68 69.43 -150.73 10.62
CA MET A 68 70.20 -149.51 10.85
C MET A 68 70.17 -148.59 9.64
N ASN A 69 70.30 -149.12 8.43
CA ASN A 69 70.19 -148.35 7.19
C ASN A 69 68.78 -147.76 7.02
N ALA A 70 67.73 -148.53 7.37
CA ALA A 70 66.35 -148.04 7.34
C ALA A 70 66.10 -146.96 8.39
N ALA A 71 66.63 -147.11 9.61
CA ALA A 71 66.56 -146.09 10.65
C ALA A 71 67.35 -144.84 10.28
N GLU A 72 68.51 -145.00 9.65
CA GLU A 72 69.30 -143.87 9.15
C GLU A 72 68.58 -143.15 8.01
N ALA A 73 67.90 -143.88 7.12
CA ALA A 73 67.06 -143.29 6.08
C ALA A 73 65.87 -142.52 6.66
N ASP A 74 65.16 -143.06 7.66
CA ASP A 74 64.05 -142.36 8.34
C ASP A 74 64.55 -141.09 9.07
N LEU A 75 65.72 -141.16 9.74
CA LEU A 75 66.30 -139.99 10.39
C LEU A 75 66.74 -138.92 9.39
N ARG A 76 67.27 -139.32 8.22
CA ARG A 76 67.57 -138.38 7.11
C ARG A 76 66.29 -137.74 6.59
N GLN A 77 65.24 -138.53 6.37
CA GLN A 77 63.94 -138.02 5.95
C GLN A 77 63.38 -137.00 6.96
N ARG A 78 63.37 -137.34 8.26
CA ARG A 78 62.89 -136.42 9.31
C ARG A 78 63.75 -135.16 9.39
N ARG A 79 65.06 -135.27 9.19
CA ARG A 79 65.96 -134.11 9.14
C ARG A 79 65.62 -133.20 7.96
N ASP A 80 65.36 -133.76 6.79
CA ASP A 80 64.97 -133.00 5.60
C ASP A 80 63.59 -132.36 5.75
N GLU A 81 62.63 -133.07 6.36
CA GLU A 81 61.30 -132.54 6.70
C GLU A 81 61.40 -131.38 7.71
N LEU A 82 62.23 -131.51 8.74
CA LEU A 82 62.49 -130.43 9.70
C LEU A 82 63.15 -129.23 9.01
N ALA A 83 64.15 -129.45 8.15
CA ALA A 83 64.78 -128.39 7.38
C ALA A 83 63.82 -127.74 6.37
N GLN A 84 62.81 -128.47 5.88
CA GLN A 84 61.74 -127.90 5.05
C GLN A 84 60.78 -127.05 5.90
N ARG A 85 60.34 -127.55 7.05
CA ARG A 85 59.49 -126.79 7.98
C ARG A 85 60.19 -125.55 8.52
N GLU A 86 61.48 -125.63 8.81
CA GLU A 86 62.28 -124.48 9.23
C GLU A 86 62.35 -123.41 8.14
N ARG A 87 62.53 -123.82 6.88
CA ARG A 87 62.47 -122.90 5.72
C ARG A 87 61.09 -122.30 5.53
N GLU A 88 60.02 -123.08 5.73
CA GLU A 88 58.64 -122.61 5.63
C GLU A 88 58.29 -121.62 6.76
N ILE A 89 58.67 -121.91 7.99
CA ILE A 89 58.52 -121.00 9.14
C ILE A 89 59.32 -119.72 8.88
N THR A 90 60.56 -119.81 8.39
CA THR A 90 61.37 -118.64 8.04
C THR A 90 60.68 -117.77 6.99
N ARG A 91 60.10 -118.38 5.94
CA ARG A 91 59.30 -117.65 4.94
C ARG A 91 58.06 -117.02 5.55
N SER A 92 57.31 -117.76 6.37
CA SER A 92 56.12 -117.24 7.05
C SER A 92 56.47 -116.08 7.99
N ILE A 93 57.61 -116.12 8.68
CA ILE A 93 58.09 -115.01 9.52
C ILE A 93 58.43 -113.79 8.66
N ALA A 94 59.09 -113.99 7.50
CA ALA A 94 59.40 -112.91 6.57
C ALA A 94 58.12 -112.27 6.01
N ASP A 95 57.15 -113.07 5.57
CA ASP A 95 55.85 -112.63 5.05
C ASP A 95 55.05 -111.86 6.11
N VAL A 96 55.01 -112.36 7.35
CA VAL A 96 54.37 -111.68 8.48
C VAL A 96 55.09 -110.36 8.78
N GLY A 97 56.42 -110.35 8.76
CA GLY A 97 57.22 -109.14 8.93
C GLY A 97 57.00 -108.09 7.84
N GLU A 98 56.73 -108.51 6.59
CA GLU A 98 56.35 -107.61 5.51
C GLU A 98 54.94 -107.05 5.70
N ARG A 99 53.97 -107.89 6.10
CA ARG A 99 52.61 -107.44 6.41
C ARG A 99 52.59 -106.44 7.57
N TRP A 100 53.39 -106.65 8.61
CA TRP A 100 53.54 -105.70 9.72
C TRP A 100 54.07 -104.36 9.25
N ARG A 101 55.14 -104.33 8.43
CA ARG A 101 55.66 -103.09 7.84
C ARG A 101 54.62 -102.37 6.99
N HIS A 102 53.79 -103.11 6.26
CA HIS A 102 52.71 -102.52 5.47
C HIS A 102 51.57 -101.96 6.34
N VAL A 103 51.24 -102.61 7.45
CA VAL A 103 50.26 -102.08 8.43
C VAL A 103 50.79 -100.83 9.10
N GLU A 104 52.05 -100.83 9.55
CA GLU A 104 52.71 -99.66 10.16
C GLU A 104 52.76 -98.47 9.18
N LYS A 105 53.05 -98.74 7.91
CA LYS A 105 52.98 -97.72 6.86
C LYS A 105 51.56 -97.17 6.70
N ARG A 106 50.54 -98.03 6.67
CA ARG A 106 49.13 -97.60 6.58
C ARG A 106 48.69 -96.79 7.81
N GLU A 107 49.16 -97.16 8.99
CA GLU A 107 48.87 -96.43 10.23
C GLU A 107 49.48 -95.03 10.19
N SER A 108 50.75 -94.89 9.79
CA SER A 108 51.38 -93.58 9.62
C SER A 108 50.72 -92.72 8.53
N ASP A 109 50.27 -93.33 7.43
CA ASP A 109 49.51 -92.64 6.38
C ASP A 109 48.13 -92.16 6.90
N LEU A 110 47.45 -92.96 7.73
CA LEU A 110 46.18 -92.58 8.35
C LEU A 110 46.35 -91.46 9.38
N ASP A 111 47.39 -91.49 10.19
CA ASP A 111 47.71 -90.40 11.12
C ASP A 111 48.05 -89.10 10.38
N ARG A 112 48.76 -89.21 9.27
CA ARG A 112 48.99 -88.07 8.37
C ARG A 112 47.68 -87.53 7.81
N LEU A 113 46.80 -88.38 7.30
CA LEU A 113 45.50 -87.94 6.78
C LEU A 113 44.61 -87.33 7.87
N ARG A 114 44.68 -87.87 9.10
CA ARG A 114 43.96 -87.33 10.26
C ARG A 114 44.45 -85.93 10.61
N THR A 115 45.76 -85.73 10.69
CA THR A 115 46.34 -84.39 10.96
C THR A 115 46.04 -83.39 9.83
N GLU A 116 46.03 -83.82 8.57
CA GLU A 116 45.61 -82.99 7.44
C GLU A 116 44.11 -82.62 7.51
N LEU A 117 43.24 -83.54 7.93
CA LEU A 117 41.81 -83.29 8.16
C LEU A 117 41.58 -82.32 9.32
N ASP A 118 42.27 -82.51 10.44
CA ASP A 118 42.17 -81.62 11.61
C ASP A 118 42.65 -80.20 11.26
N ALA A 119 43.73 -80.08 10.47
CA ALA A 119 44.20 -78.79 9.96
C ALA A 119 43.15 -78.11 9.05
N ARG A 120 42.54 -78.86 8.12
CA ARG A 120 41.47 -78.32 7.25
C ARG A 120 40.22 -77.93 8.03
N ASN A 121 39.84 -78.69 9.05
CA ASN A 121 38.72 -78.34 9.92
C ASN A 121 39.02 -77.06 10.71
N ALA A 122 40.22 -76.93 11.27
CA ALA A 122 40.64 -75.71 11.95
C ALA A 122 40.66 -74.48 11.01
N GLU A 123 41.07 -74.65 9.75
CA GLU A 123 40.96 -73.59 8.74
C GLU A 123 39.51 -73.24 8.40
N ALA A 124 38.64 -74.24 8.27
CA ALA A 124 37.22 -74.01 7.99
C ALA A 124 36.55 -73.24 9.15
N GLU A 125 36.83 -73.62 10.40
CA GLU A 125 36.34 -72.89 11.58
C GLU A 125 36.87 -71.45 11.62
N ARG A 126 38.14 -71.22 11.25
CA ARG A 126 38.69 -69.85 11.16
C ARG A 126 37.95 -69.04 10.10
N ARG A 127 37.74 -69.61 8.90
CA ARG A 127 36.97 -68.94 7.83
C ARG A 127 35.53 -68.65 8.24
N GLU A 128 34.89 -69.55 9.00
CA GLU A 128 33.54 -69.31 9.53
C GLU A 128 33.52 -68.19 10.58
N ARG A 129 34.50 -68.16 11.49
CA ARG A 129 34.66 -67.05 12.47
C ARG A 129 34.95 -65.72 11.77
N GLU A 130 35.78 -65.71 10.75
CA GLU A 130 36.05 -64.52 9.93
C GLU A 130 34.81 -64.07 9.16
N ALA A 131 34.05 -64.99 8.57
CA ALA A 131 32.81 -64.67 7.86
C ALA A 131 31.72 -64.14 8.79
N THR A 132 31.59 -64.69 10.00
CA THR A 132 30.64 -64.20 11.01
C THR A 132 31.05 -62.83 11.56
N ALA A 133 32.33 -62.59 11.81
CA ALA A 133 32.85 -61.28 12.17
C ALA A 133 32.65 -60.24 11.05
N ALA A 134 32.90 -60.62 9.79
CA ALA A 134 32.64 -59.78 8.64
C ALA A 134 31.14 -59.48 8.46
N ALA A 135 30.26 -60.46 8.70
CA ALA A 135 28.82 -60.26 8.67
C ALA A 135 28.33 -59.30 9.78
N ALA A 136 28.91 -59.39 10.98
CA ALA A 136 28.61 -58.47 12.08
C ALA A 136 29.02 -57.03 11.76
N THR A 137 30.23 -56.82 11.24
CA THR A 137 30.68 -55.47 10.84
C THR A 137 29.89 -54.91 9.66
N ALA A 138 29.49 -55.75 8.70
CA ALA A 138 28.60 -55.36 7.62
C ALA A 138 27.20 -54.97 8.13
N ALA A 139 26.67 -55.66 9.14
CA ALA A 139 25.40 -55.32 9.77
C ALA A 139 25.48 -53.96 10.50
N GLU A 140 26.56 -53.69 11.23
CA GLU A 140 26.81 -52.40 11.87
C GLU A 140 26.93 -51.26 10.84
N ALA A 141 27.64 -51.50 9.74
CA ALA A 141 27.75 -50.57 8.62
C ALA A 141 26.37 -50.30 7.97
N ALA A 142 25.52 -51.32 7.82
CA ALA A 142 24.17 -51.16 7.29
C ALA A 142 23.28 -50.32 8.22
N VAL A 143 23.40 -50.49 9.55
CA VAL A 143 22.66 -49.69 10.53
C VAL A 143 23.10 -48.23 10.48
N THR A 144 24.40 -47.96 10.44
CA THR A 144 24.91 -46.58 10.33
C THR A 144 24.50 -45.92 9.02
N ALA A 145 24.55 -46.64 7.89
CA ALA A 145 24.05 -46.15 6.61
C ALA A 145 22.54 -45.86 6.63
N ALA A 146 21.74 -46.70 7.29
CA ALA A 146 20.30 -46.44 7.45
C ALA A 146 20.04 -45.20 8.33
N GLN A 147 20.86 -44.97 9.36
CA GLN A 147 20.76 -43.77 10.20
C GLN A 147 21.16 -42.50 9.45
N THR A 148 22.21 -42.53 8.64
CA THR A 148 22.60 -41.37 7.82
C THR A 148 21.56 -41.06 6.76
N LEU A 149 20.96 -42.07 6.14
CA LEU A 149 19.85 -41.90 5.20
C LEU A 149 18.64 -41.23 5.89
N ARG A 150 18.22 -41.69 7.06
CA ARG A 150 17.13 -41.05 7.83
C ARG A 150 17.43 -39.59 8.16
N ARG A 151 18.68 -39.27 8.55
CA ARG A 151 19.10 -37.89 8.81
C ARG A 151 19.06 -37.04 7.54
N ALA A 152 19.42 -37.60 6.39
CA ALA A 152 19.33 -36.91 5.11
C ALA A 152 17.86 -36.66 4.71
N GLU A 153 16.99 -37.66 4.87
CA GLU A 153 15.54 -37.53 4.66
C GLU A 153 14.91 -36.46 5.56
N GLN A 154 15.29 -36.43 6.84
CA GLN A 154 14.84 -35.39 7.78
C GLN A 154 15.28 -33.99 7.34
N ARG A 155 16.55 -33.82 6.93
CA ARG A 155 17.05 -32.54 6.42
C ARG A 155 16.36 -32.11 5.13
N HIS A 156 16.03 -33.06 4.26
CA HIS A 156 15.25 -32.77 3.05
C HIS A 156 13.83 -32.31 3.41
N ALA A 157 13.13 -33.00 4.32
CA ALA A 157 11.82 -32.58 4.78
C ALA A 157 11.84 -31.19 5.46
N GLU A 158 12.88 -30.90 6.25
CA GLU A 158 13.09 -29.57 6.83
C GLU A 158 13.35 -28.49 5.77
N ALA A 159 14.12 -28.82 4.72
CA ALA A 159 14.37 -27.90 3.61
C ALA A 159 13.09 -27.63 2.80
N ASP A 160 12.28 -28.65 2.53
CA ASP A 160 11.00 -28.53 1.84
C ASP A 160 10.01 -27.67 2.65
N ALA A 161 9.96 -27.88 3.97
CA ALA A 161 9.15 -27.04 4.86
C ALA A 161 9.58 -25.58 4.83
N ARG A 162 10.90 -25.30 4.90
CA ARG A 162 11.42 -23.93 4.76
C ARG A 162 11.14 -23.32 3.39
N HIS A 163 11.16 -24.13 2.33
CA HIS A 163 10.81 -23.67 0.99
C HIS A 163 9.34 -23.25 0.91
N ALA A 164 8.43 -24.05 1.48
CA ALA A 164 7.02 -23.71 1.55
C ALA A 164 6.76 -22.43 2.39
N ASP A 165 7.46 -22.27 3.52
CA ASP A 165 7.37 -21.06 4.34
C ASP A 165 7.88 -19.82 3.58
N LEU A 166 8.99 -19.96 2.83
CA LEU A 166 9.54 -18.89 1.99
C LEU A 166 8.61 -18.53 0.83
N GLU A 167 7.97 -19.52 0.19
CA GLU A 167 6.95 -19.28 -0.83
C GLU A 167 5.74 -18.53 -0.26
N SER A 168 5.25 -18.94 0.92
CA SER A 168 4.16 -18.21 1.62
C SER A 168 4.56 -16.77 1.90
N ALA A 169 5.75 -16.55 2.48
CA ALA A 169 6.26 -15.21 2.76
C ALA A 169 6.44 -14.37 1.48
N ALA A 170 6.87 -14.98 0.38
CA ALA A 170 6.98 -14.31 -0.91
C ALA A 170 5.60 -13.88 -1.45
N THR A 171 4.57 -14.73 -1.30
CA THR A 171 3.21 -14.37 -1.69
C THR A 171 2.64 -13.24 -0.83
N GLU A 172 2.89 -13.25 0.48
CA GLU A 172 2.50 -12.16 1.40
C GLU A 172 3.21 -10.83 1.07
N LEU A 173 4.51 -10.88 0.74
CA LEU A 173 5.23 -9.68 0.30
C LEU A 173 4.68 -9.14 -1.02
N ASN A 174 4.26 -10.01 -1.94
CA ASN A 174 3.67 -9.58 -3.19
C ASN A 174 2.29 -8.93 -2.98
N THR A 175 1.44 -9.50 -2.13
CA THR A 175 0.14 -8.89 -1.79
C THR A 175 0.33 -7.54 -1.10
N HIS A 176 1.27 -7.42 -0.16
CA HIS A 176 1.63 -6.14 0.45
C HIS A 176 2.15 -5.11 -0.56
N ARG A 177 2.95 -5.53 -1.55
CA ARG A 177 3.42 -4.67 -2.63
C ARG A 177 2.26 -4.16 -3.50
N GLU A 178 1.29 -5.02 -3.81
CA GLU A 178 0.08 -4.65 -4.55
C GLU A 178 -0.83 -3.71 -3.75
N ASP A 179 -0.96 -3.91 -2.44
CA ASP A 179 -1.68 -2.99 -1.54
C ASP A 179 -1.00 -1.62 -1.48
N LEU A 180 0.33 -1.56 -1.34
CA LEU A 180 1.08 -0.31 -1.36
C LEU A 180 0.98 0.41 -2.72
N ALA A 181 1.00 -0.34 -3.83
CA ALA A 181 0.79 0.23 -5.16
C ALA A 181 -0.62 0.83 -5.30
N ARG A 182 -1.66 0.16 -4.76
CA ARG A 182 -3.02 0.68 -4.71
C ARG A 182 -3.12 1.95 -3.85
N GLN A 183 -2.49 1.98 -2.68
CA GLN A 183 -2.44 3.17 -1.82
C GLN A 183 -1.71 4.34 -2.50
N ALA A 184 -0.59 4.08 -3.18
CA ALA A 184 0.12 5.10 -3.93
C ALA A 184 -0.75 5.69 -5.04
N ALA A 185 -1.45 4.85 -5.81
CA ALA A 185 -2.38 5.31 -6.84
C ALA A 185 -3.55 6.12 -6.25
N GLU A 186 -4.10 5.72 -5.11
CA GLU A 186 -5.15 6.47 -4.41
C GLU A 186 -4.65 7.85 -3.94
N ILE A 187 -3.45 7.92 -3.37
CA ILE A 187 -2.84 9.18 -2.97
C ILE A 187 -2.62 10.09 -4.18
N THR A 188 -2.08 9.56 -5.29
CA THR A 188 -1.92 10.33 -6.53
C THR A 188 -3.24 10.86 -7.05
N ALA A 189 -4.32 10.06 -7.01
CA ALA A 189 -5.65 10.50 -7.41
C ALA A 189 -6.20 11.61 -6.48
N ARG A 190 -5.99 11.48 -5.15
CA ARG A 190 -6.38 12.52 -4.18
C ARG A 190 -5.61 13.82 -4.37
N VAL A 191 -4.32 13.75 -4.69
CA VAL A 191 -3.49 14.93 -5.01
C VAL A 191 -3.99 15.62 -6.27
N ALA A 192 -4.26 14.86 -7.34
CA ALA A 192 -4.80 15.43 -8.58
C ALA A 192 -6.18 16.09 -8.37
N ALA A 193 -7.05 15.48 -7.55
CA ALA A 193 -8.33 16.07 -7.18
C ALA A 193 -8.18 17.36 -6.34
N ALA A 194 -7.21 17.40 -5.42
CA ALA A 194 -6.90 18.59 -4.65
C ALA A 194 -6.35 19.73 -5.54
N ASP A 195 -5.48 19.41 -6.50
CA ASP A 195 -4.95 20.40 -7.46
C ASP A 195 -6.04 20.99 -8.36
N GLU A 196 -7.02 20.17 -8.79
CA GLU A 196 -8.20 20.65 -9.50
C GLU A 196 -9.06 21.56 -8.62
N ALA A 197 -9.32 21.19 -7.36
CA ALA A 197 -10.06 22.02 -6.41
C ALA A 197 -9.35 23.36 -6.15
N ILE A 198 -8.02 23.37 -6.04
CA ILE A 198 -7.21 24.59 -5.91
C ILE A 198 -7.33 25.46 -7.16
N ARG A 199 -7.29 24.88 -8.37
CA ARG A 199 -7.51 25.62 -9.63
C ARG A 199 -8.89 26.24 -9.69
N GLN A 200 -9.94 25.51 -9.29
CA GLN A 200 -11.30 26.02 -9.24
C GLN A 200 -11.45 27.16 -8.22
N ALA A 201 -10.87 27.01 -7.02
CA ALA A 201 -10.89 28.07 -6.01
C ALA A 201 -10.14 29.33 -6.46
N ARG A 202 -9.01 29.19 -7.18
CA ARG A 202 -8.29 30.33 -7.77
C ARG A 202 -9.12 31.04 -8.83
N ALA A 203 -9.76 30.29 -9.74
CA ALA A 203 -10.64 30.86 -10.76
C ALA A 203 -11.85 31.58 -10.14
N GLN A 204 -12.46 31.01 -9.08
CA GLN A 204 -13.53 31.68 -8.33
C GLN A 204 -13.06 32.98 -7.68
N ARG A 205 -11.86 32.97 -7.09
CA ARG A 205 -11.27 34.18 -6.49
C ARG A 205 -10.99 35.26 -7.54
N GLU A 206 -10.42 34.90 -8.69
CA GLU A 206 -10.21 35.85 -9.80
C GLU A 206 -11.54 36.43 -10.31
N SER A 207 -12.60 35.62 -10.39
CA SER A 207 -13.94 36.09 -10.73
C SER A 207 -14.51 37.06 -9.68
N LEU A 208 -14.33 36.78 -8.39
CA LEU A 208 -14.78 37.66 -7.31
C LEU A 208 -13.98 38.96 -7.28
N ASP A 209 -12.67 38.92 -7.49
CA ASP A 209 -11.81 40.10 -7.58
C ASP A 209 -12.21 40.98 -8.78
N ALA A 210 -12.57 40.38 -9.92
CA ALA A 210 -13.10 41.10 -11.08
C ALA A 210 -14.46 41.76 -10.77
N GLN A 211 -15.37 41.05 -10.08
CA GLN A 211 -16.65 41.61 -9.64
C GLN A 211 -16.46 42.77 -8.64
N ALA A 212 -15.52 42.64 -7.71
CA ALA A 212 -15.21 43.70 -6.75
C ALA A 212 -14.71 44.97 -7.45
N ARG A 213 -13.80 44.84 -8.43
CA ARG A 213 -13.32 45.97 -9.24
C ARG A 213 -14.43 46.63 -10.05
N GLU A 214 -15.35 45.85 -10.60
CA GLU A 214 -16.51 46.39 -11.32
C GLU A 214 -17.45 47.16 -10.38
N LEU A 215 -17.70 46.64 -9.17
CA LEU A 215 -18.49 47.36 -8.16
C LEU A 215 -17.80 48.63 -7.68
N GLU A 216 -16.47 48.64 -7.51
CA GLU A 216 -15.70 49.85 -7.20
C GLU A 216 -15.81 50.90 -8.31
N ARG A 217 -15.76 50.46 -9.58
CA ARG A 217 -15.97 51.33 -10.75
C ARG A 217 -17.37 51.94 -10.75
N GLN A 218 -18.39 51.13 -10.53
CA GLN A 218 -19.79 51.59 -10.43
C GLN A 218 -20.00 52.55 -9.25
N ALA A 219 -19.39 52.28 -8.10
CA ALA A 219 -19.45 53.17 -6.94
C ALA A 219 -18.79 54.53 -7.23
N ALA A 220 -17.65 54.53 -7.93
CA ALA A 220 -16.99 55.77 -8.36
C ALA A 220 -17.84 56.55 -9.37
N GLU A 221 -18.48 55.88 -10.33
CA GLU A 221 -19.42 56.51 -11.28
C GLU A 221 -20.62 57.14 -10.57
N VAL A 222 -21.25 56.42 -9.63
CA VAL A 222 -22.37 56.95 -8.84
C VAL A 222 -21.93 58.14 -7.99
N LYS A 223 -20.72 58.10 -7.40
CA LYS A 223 -20.18 59.23 -6.64
C LYS A 223 -19.96 60.46 -7.54
N ALA A 224 -19.37 60.28 -8.72
CA ALA A 224 -19.17 61.37 -9.67
C ALA A 224 -20.52 61.96 -10.15
N ALA A 225 -21.49 61.11 -10.46
CA ALA A 225 -22.84 61.55 -10.83
C ALA A 225 -23.54 62.32 -9.69
N ARG A 226 -23.33 61.91 -8.44
CA ARG A 226 -23.84 62.64 -7.27
C ARG A 226 -23.19 64.01 -7.11
N GLU A 227 -21.87 64.10 -7.30
CA GLU A 227 -21.13 65.38 -7.25
C GLU A 227 -21.59 66.32 -8.38
N GLU A 228 -21.84 65.79 -9.59
CA GLU A 228 -22.42 66.55 -10.70
C GLU A 228 -23.84 67.06 -10.37
N LEU A 229 -24.70 66.20 -9.83
CA LEU A 229 -26.05 66.61 -9.42
C LEU A 229 -26.05 67.66 -8.31
N LEU A 230 -25.10 67.59 -7.36
CA LEU A 230 -24.92 68.61 -6.33
C LEU A 230 -24.49 69.95 -6.96
N ALA A 231 -23.53 69.93 -7.88
CA ALA A 231 -23.11 71.13 -8.60
C ALA A 231 -24.26 71.75 -9.43
N GLN A 232 -25.04 70.91 -10.13
CA GLN A 232 -26.24 71.37 -10.84
C GLN A 232 -27.27 71.97 -9.89
N ARG A 233 -27.44 71.41 -8.69
CA ARG A 233 -28.34 71.96 -7.68
C ARG A 233 -27.86 73.31 -7.16
N GLU A 234 -26.57 73.45 -6.89
CA GLU A 234 -25.98 74.75 -6.48
C GLU A 234 -26.15 75.81 -7.59
N GLU A 235 -25.99 75.44 -8.86
CA GLU A 235 -26.24 76.33 -9.99
C GLU A 235 -27.73 76.73 -10.11
N ILE A 236 -28.65 75.79 -9.87
CA ILE A 236 -30.09 76.09 -9.84
C ILE A 236 -30.42 77.03 -8.67
N ASP A 237 -29.85 76.78 -7.49
CA ASP A 237 -30.06 77.62 -6.32
C ASP A 237 -29.47 79.03 -6.54
N SER A 238 -28.29 79.16 -7.16
CA SER A 238 -27.73 80.47 -7.52
C SER A 238 -28.61 81.20 -8.53
N ARG A 239 -29.06 80.52 -9.60
CA ARG A 239 -30.01 81.08 -10.57
C ARG A 239 -31.32 81.51 -9.92
N ARG A 240 -31.81 80.75 -8.94
CA ARG A 240 -33.00 81.11 -8.19
C ARG A 240 -32.78 82.37 -7.36
N THR A 241 -31.65 82.49 -6.67
CA THR A 241 -31.32 83.71 -5.91
C THR A 241 -31.16 84.94 -6.82
N ASP A 242 -30.58 84.76 -8.00
CA ASP A 242 -30.46 85.83 -9.01
C ASP A 242 -31.84 86.25 -9.53
N LEU A 243 -32.72 85.28 -9.82
CA LEU A 243 -34.11 85.56 -10.22
C LEU A 243 -34.92 86.23 -9.11
N GLU A 244 -34.74 85.83 -7.84
CA GLU A 244 -35.37 86.50 -6.70
C GLU A 244 -34.85 87.93 -6.53
N ARG A 245 -33.55 88.17 -6.76
CA ARG A 245 -32.97 89.52 -6.81
C ARG A 245 -33.55 90.35 -7.96
N GLN A 246 -33.64 89.79 -9.16
CA GLN A 246 -34.26 90.47 -10.30
C GLN A 246 -35.73 90.77 -10.04
N ARG A 247 -36.46 89.84 -9.41
CA ARG A 247 -37.85 90.05 -9.03
C ARG A 247 -37.98 91.19 -8.01
N THR A 248 -37.17 91.20 -6.96
CA THR A 248 -37.20 92.29 -5.96
C THR A 248 -36.80 93.65 -6.56
N GLU A 249 -35.87 93.67 -7.52
CA GLU A 249 -35.52 94.88 -8.28
C GLU A 249 -36.67 95.34 -9.19
N LEU A 250 -37.35 94.40 -9.86
CA LEU A 250 -38.54 94.71 -10.65
C LEU A 250 -39.69 95.21 -9.76
N GLU A 251 -39.89 94.61 -8.58
CA GLU A 251 -40.88 95.05 -7.61
C GLU A 251 -40.53 96.45 -7.06
N SER A 252 -39.26 96.75 -6.80
CA SER A 252 -38.86 98.11 -6.39
C SER A 252 -39.05 99.13 -7.52
N ARG A 253 -38.71 98.77 -8.77
CA ARG A 253 -38.96 99.62 -9.94
C ARG A 253 -40.45 99.83 -10.19
N SER A 254 -41.28 98.79 -10.00
CA SER A 254 -42.73 98.91 -10.09
C SER A 254 -43.25 99.87 -9.02
N ARG A 255 -42.83 99.73 -7.77
CA ARG A 255 -43.20 100.66 -6.69
C ARG A 255 -42.71 102.08 -6.96
N GLU A 256 -41.52 102.25 -7.51
CA GLU A 256 -41.00 103.56 -7.91
C GLU A 256 -41.85 104.16 -9.04
N LEU A 257 -42.23 103.38 -10.05
CA LEU A 257 -43.13 103.82 -11.10
C LEU A 257 -44.53 104.14 -10.59
N ASP A 258 -45.07 103.34 -9.67
CA ASP A 258 -46.36 103.58 -9.02
C ASP A 258 -46.29 104.86 -8.16
N GLN A 259 -45.19 105.07 -7.43
CA GLN A 259 -44.96 106.30 -6.69
C GLN A 259 -44.85 107.51 -7.61
N ARG A 260 -44.09 107.41 -8.71
CA ARG A 260 -43.99 108.49 -9.71
C ARG A 260 -45.34 108.76 -10.38
N LEU A 261 -46.14 107.74 -10.62
CA LEU A 261 -47.49 107.89 -11.14
C LEU A 261 -48.38 108.60 -10.11
N GLN A 262 -48.30 108.24 -8.83
CA GLN A 262 -49.01 108.89 -7.75
C GLN A 262 -48.57 110.35 -7.56
N GLU A 263 -47.27 110.63 -7.65
CA GLU A 263 -46.72 112.00 -7.65
C GLU A 263 -47.26 112.79 -8.85
N HIS A 264 -47.25 112.23 -10.05
CA HIS A 264 -47.84 112.88 -11.22
C HIS A 264 -49.36 113.07 -11.10
N GLN A 265 -50.07 112.16 -10.44
CA GLN A 265 -51.50 112.32 -10.14
C GLN A 265 -51.72 113.43 -9.11
N ASN A 266 -50.94 113.47 -8.03
CA ASN A 266 -51.00 114.51 -7.02
C ASN A 266 -50.62 115.88 -7.61
N ASP A 267 -49.62 115.93 -8.50
CA ASP A 267 -49.23 117.13 -9.24
C ASP A 267 -50.34 117.56 -10.21
N ALA A 268 -51.02 116.62 -10.86
CA ALA A 268 -52.16 116.90 -11.73
C ALA A 268 -53.36 117.43 -10.93
N ASP A 269 -53.69 116.80 -9.79
CA ASP A 269 -54.73 117.24 -8.87
C ASP A 269 -54.38 118.60 -8.24
N GLY A 270 -53.10 118.80 -7.90
CA GLY A 270 -52.55 120.08 -7.43
C GLY A 270 -52.66 121.16 -8.50
N ALA A 271 -52.31 120.87 -9.75
CA ALA A 271 -52.47 121.77 -10.88
C ALA A 271 -53.94 122.07 -11.16
N GLN A 272 -54.84 121.09 -11.00
CA GLN A 272 -56.28 121.27 -11.14
C GLN A 272 -56.84 122.15 -10.02
N THR A 273 -56.36 121.98 -8.78
CA THR A 273 -56.72 122.81 -7.62
C THR A 273 -56.17 124.23 -7.76
N LEU A 274 -54.95 124.39 -8.26
CA LEU A 274 -54.38 125.69 -8.61
C LEU A 274 -55.15 126.34 -9.75
N ARG A 275 -55.61 125.56 -10.74
CA ARG A 275 -56.43 126.08 -11.84
C ARG A 275 -57.79 126.57 -11.37
N THR A 276 -58.51 125.79 -10.54
CA THR A 276 -59.77 126.25 -9.95
C THR A 276 -59.55 127.47 -9.05
N ARG A 277 -58.45 127.51 -8.30
CA ARG A 277 -58.09 128.67 -7.48
C ARG A 277 -57.69 129.89 -8.31
N CYS A 278 -57.03 129.73 -9.45
CA CYS A 278 -56.74 130.81 -10.40
C CYS A 278 -58.02 131.30 -11.09
N GLU A 279 -58.95 130.41 -11.44
CA GLU A 279 -60.26 130.77 -11.99
C GLU A 279 -61.09 131.56 -10.95
N GLU A 280 -61.09 131.10 -9.70
CA GLU A 280 -61.73 131.78 -8.58
C GLU A 280 -61.08 133.15 -8.28
N LEU A 281 -59.74 133.23 -8.26
CA LEU A 281 -59.03 134.49 -8.09
C LEU A 281 -59.28 135.44 -9.27
N THR A 282 -59.41 134.93 -10.50
CA THR A 282 -59.76 135.74 -11.68
C THR A 282 -61.19 136.26 -11.59
N ARG A 283 -62.11 135.45 -11.06
CA ARG A 283 -63.49 135.85 -10.77
C ARG A 283 -63.53 136.95 -9.70
N GLN A 284 -62.82 136.76 -8.59
CA GLN A 284 -62.67 137.76 -7.53
C GLN A 284 -62.01 139.05 -8.04
N LEU A 285 -61.04 138.94 -8.96
CA LEU A 285 -60.42 140.11 -9.58
C LEU A 285 -61.40 140.87 -10.48
N ARG A 286 -62.25 140.17 -11.24
CA ARG A 286 -63.32 140.80 -12.05
C ARG A 286 -64.38 141.45 -11.16
N GLU A 287 -64.85 140.76 -10.13
CA GLU A 287 -65.83 141.28 -9.19
C GLU A 287 -65.29 142.53 -8.45
N THR A 288 -64.01 142.53 -8.05
CA THR A 288 -63.37 143.71 -7.45
C THR A 288 -63.11 144.82 -8.47
N GLN A 289 -62.75 144.51 -9.71
CA GLN A 289 -62.63 145.51 -10.78
C GLN A 289 -63.97 146.15 -11.13
N GLU A 290 -65.06 145.39 -11.16
CA GLU A 290 -66.41 145.90 -11.37
C GLU A 290 -66.87 146.75 -10.18
N ALA A 291 -66.64 146.29 -8.94
CA ALA A 291 -66.94 147.06 -7.73
C ALA A 291 -66.11 148.37 -7.64
N LEU A 292 -64.87 148.36 -8.13
CA LEU A 292 -64.01 149.55 -8.21
C LEU A 292 -64.46 150.50 -9.33
N ARG A 293 -64.85 150.00 -10.51
CA ARG A 293 -65.46 150.82 -11.57
C ARG A 293 -66.75 151.46 -11.10
N GLU A 294 -67.59 150.70 -10.43
CA GLU A 294 -68.84 151.21 -9.89
C GLU A 294 -68.60 152.27 -8.79
N LYS A 295 -67.60 152.07 -7.93
CA LYS A 295 -67.16 153.11 -6.97
C LYS A 295 -66.56 154.33 -7.66
N ALA A 296 -65.79 154.17 -8.74
CA ALA A 296 -65.24 155.27 -9.52
C ALA A 296 -66.35 156.09 -10.20
N ASP A 297 -67.33 155.45 -10.82
CA ASP A 297 -68.48 156.12 -11.45
C ASP A 297 -69.35 156.87 -10.41
N ARG A 298 -69.53 156.29 -9.21
CA ARG A 298 -70.22 156.95 -8.10
C ARG A 298 -69.45 158.17 -7.60
N LEU A 299 -68.12 158.08 -7.52
CA LEU A 299 -67.27 159.20 -7.12
C LEU A 299 -67.24 160.29 -8.20
N GLU A 300 -67.21 159.93 -9.47
CA GLU A 300 -67.22 160.90 -10.58
C GLU A 300 -68.55 161.67 -10.65
N LYS A 301 -69.68 160.98 -10.45
CA LYS A 301 -70.99 161.65 -10.29
C LYS A 301 -71.04 162.58 -9.09
N SER A 302 -70.57 162.12 -7.93
CA SER A 302 -70.53 162.95 -6.72
C SER A 302 -69.62 164.16 -6.92
N ASN A 303 -68.48 164.01 -7.59
CA ASN A 303 -67.54 165.11 -7.84
C ASN A 303 -68.10 166.12 -8.85
N ALA A 304 -68.80 165.66 -9.91
CA ALA A 304 -69.52 166.52 -10.84
C ALA A 304 -70.64 167.33 -10.13
N GLU A 305 -71.35 166.71 -9.19
CA GLU A 305 -72.33 167.40 -8.36
C GLU A 305 -71.68 168.44 -7.42
N HIS A 306 -70.53 168.11 -6.83
CA HIS A 306 -69.77 169.05 -5.99
C HIS A 306 -69.21 170.22 -6.79
N GLU A 307 -68.69 170.00 -8.00
CA GLU A 307 -68.24 171.06 -8.89
C GLU A 307 -69.39 171.96 -9.37
N ALA A 308 -70.55 171.39 -9.70
CA ALA A 308 -71.73 172.16 -10.06
C ALA A 308 -72.19 173.06 -8.91
N ARG A 309 -72.25 172.52 -7.67
CA ARG A 309 -72.59 173.29 -6.46
C ARG A 309 -71.56 174.38 -6.17
N ALA A 310 -70.27 174.12 -6.42
CA ALA A 310 -69.21 175.11 -6.23
C ALA A 310 -69.30 176.27 -7.24
N ARG A 311 -69.66 175.99 -8.50
CA ARG A 311 -69.89 177.02 -9.52
C ARG A 311 -71.13 177.85 -9.20
N GLU A 312 -72.20 177.23 -8.71
CA GLU A 312 -73.42 177.92 -8.30
C GLU A 312 -73.19 178.82 -7.07
N MET A 313 -72.43 178.35 -6.08
CA MET A 313 -72.05 179.15 -4.90
C MET A 313 -71.17 180.35 -5.27
N LYS A 314 -70.20 180.19 -6.18
CA LYS A 314 -69.41 181.33 -6.70
C LYS A 314 -70.24 182.33 -7.49
N GLY A 315 -71.26 181.87 -8.22
CA GLY A 315 -72.21 182.75 -8.91
C GLY A 315 -73.02 183.60 -7.93
N ARG A 316 -73.50 183.01 -6.84
CA ARG A 316 -74.23 183.71 -5.78
C ARG A 316 -73.34 184.69 -5.01
N GLU A 317 -72.08 184.34 -4.78
CA GLU A 317 -71.09 185.20 -4.13
C GLU A 317 -70.79 186.45 -4.98
N ALA A 318 -70.63 186.29 -6.29
CA ALA A 318 -70.40 187.41 -7.20
C ALA A 318 -71.62 188.37 -7.32
N ASP A 319 -72.84 187.83 -7.26
CA ASP A 319 -74.07 188.63 -7.34
C ASP A 319 -74.35 189.39 -6.04
N LEU A 320 -74.05 188.79 -4.88
CA LEU A 320 -74.11 189.46 -3.58
C LEU A 320 -73.07 190.59 -3.48
N GLN A 321 -71.88 190.40 -4.05
CA GLN A 321 -70.84 191.44 -4.09
C GLN A 321 -71.31 192.68 -4.89
N ARG A 322 -71.99 192.49 -6.04
CA ARG A 322 -72.55 193.60 -6.83
C ARG A 322 -73.62 194.39 -6.08
N ARG A 323 -74.53 193.69 -5.39
CA ARG A 323 -75.60 194.35 -4.62
C ARG A 323 -75.06 195.20 -3.47
N LEU A 324 -73.92 194.79 -2.90
CA LEU A 324 -73.23 195.53 -1.84
C LEU A 324 -72.57 196.82 -2.36
N ASP A 325 -71.96 196.75 -3.55
CA ASP A 325 -71.33 197.92 -4.20
C ASP A 325 -72.38 198.93 -4.72
N GLU A 326 -73.54 198.46 -5.18
CA GLU A 326 -74.67 199.31 -5.60
C GLU A 326 -75.33 200.02 -4.40
N ALA A 327 -75.47 199.33 -3.27
CA ALA A 327 -76.00 199.93 -2.04
C ALA A 327 -75.04 200.98 -1.44
N ALA A 328 -73.73 200.75 -1.53
CA ALA A 328 -72.72 201.71 -1.06
C ALA A 328 -72.72 203.01 -1.89
N ARG A 329 -72.90 202.94 -3.21
CA ARG A 329 -72.94 204.13 -4.08
C ARG A 329 -74.26 204.92 -3.97
N GLY A 330 -75.35 204.29 -3.55
CA GLY A 330 -76.64 204.97 -3.32
C GLY A 330 -76.66 205.87 -2.09
N LEU A 331 -75.84 205.58 -1.07
CA LEU A 331 -75.84 206.30 0.21
C LEU A 331 -75.01 207.59 0.21
N GLU A 332 -74.01 207.74 -0.66
CA GLU A 332 -73.21 208.98 -0.72
C GLU A 332 -73.87 210.11 -1.54
N LEU A 333 -74.88 209.82 -2.37
CA LEU A 333 -75.47 210.82 -3.29
C LEU A 333 -76.77 211.49 -2.81
N LYS A 334 -77.30 211.16 -1.61
CA LYS A 334 -78.54 211.78 -1.07
C LYS A 334 -78.33 212.43 0.30
N ALA A 335 -77.34 213.32 0.34
CA ALA A 335 -77.03 214.19 1.47
C ALA A 335 -77.73 215.57 1.45
N HIS A 336 -78.78 215.81 0.63
CA HIS A 336 -79.53 217.07 0.70
C HIS A 336 -80.99 216.94 0.21
N ARG A 337 -81.91 216.69 1.15
CA ARG A 337 -83.13 217.48 1.43
C ARG A 337 -84.09 216.70 2.32
N ASP A 338 -84.49 217.37 3.40
CA ASP A 338 -85.70 217.29 4.21
C ASP A 338 -86.24 215.93 4.67
N GLY A 339 -86.06 215.70 5.98
CA GLY A 339 -87.18 215.55 6.92
C GLY A 339 -88.15 214.39 6.72
N ASP A 340 -87.69 213.16 6.97
CA ASP A 340 -88.46 212.07 7.63
C ASP A 340 -87.56 210.81 7.72
N ALA A 341 -86.68 210.77 8.73
CA ALA A 341 -85.48 209.91 8.71
C ALA A 341 -85.45 208.71 9.69
N ASP A 342 -86.49 208.46 10.47
CA ASP A 342 -86.39 207.48 11.57
C ASP A 342 -87.00 206.10 11.29
N ARG A 343 -87.81 205.90 10.25
CA ARG A 343 -88.42 204.57 9.96
C ARG A 343 -87.64 203.70 8.98
N GLU A 344 -86.81 204.29 8.12
CA GLU A 344 -86.04 203.55 7.10
C GLU A 344 -84.66 203.08 7.61
N ARG A 345 -84.13 203.71 8.67
CA ARG A 345 -82.88 203.28 9.31
C ARG A 345 -83.00 201.93 10.04
N ASP A 346 -84.17 201.65 10.59
CA ASP A 346 -84.40 200.41 11.35
C ASP A 346 -84.66 199.19 10.45
N SER A 347 -85.17 199.37 9.22
CA SER A 347 -85.28 198.26 8.25
C SER A 347 -83.91 197.91 7.66
N ALA A 348 -83.10 198.91 7.29
CA ALA A 348 -81.76 198.70 6.72
C ALA A 348 -80.79 198.01 7.69
N ARG A 349 -80.92 198.25 9.01
CA ARG A 349 -80.10 197.54 10.02
C ARG A 349 -80.45 196.05 10.14
N ARG A 350 -81.72 195.68 10.05
CA ARG A 350 -82.15 194.27 10.15
C ARG A 350 -81.68 193.43 8.96
N GLU A 351 -81.69 194.01 7.77
CA GLU A 351 -81.18 193.32 6.56
C GLU A 351 -79.66 193.12 6.62
N LEU A 352 -78.92 194.06 7.21
CA LEU A 352 -77.47 193.95 7.37
C LEU A 352 -77.07 192.86 8.39
N ASP A 353 -77.83 192.72 9.49
CA ASP A 353 -77.58 191.69 10.49
C ASP A 353 -77.96 190.28 10.00
N GLN A 354 -79.02 190.17 9.17
CA GLN A 354 -79.39 188.91 8.54
C GLN A 354 -78.30 188.42 7.57
N ALA A 355 -77.75 189.31 6.73
CA ALA A 355 -76.69 188.96 5.77
C ALA A 355 -75.39 188.50 6.45
N ARG A 356 -75.10 189.00 7.66
CA ARG A 356 -73.92 188.58 8.44
C ARG A 356 -74.07 187.18 9.05
N LEU A 357 -75.29 186.78 9.43
CA LEU A 357 -75.54 185.45 10.01
C LEU A 357 -75.35 184.34 8.95
N ASP A 358 -75.84 184.57 7.73
CA ASP A 358 -75.78 183.58 6.66
C ASP A 358 -74.33 183.30 6.21
N LEU A 359 -73.45 184.31 6.26
CA LEU A 359 -72.05 184.18 5.89
C LEU A 359 -71.25 183.35 6.93
N LYS A 360 -71.66 183.37 8.20
CA LYS A 360 -71.04 182.55 9.25
C LYS A 360 -71.37 181.06 9.09
N ILE A 361 -72.64 180.74 8.80
CA ILE A 361 -73.09 179.35 8.61
C ILE A 361 -72.40 178.68 7.41
N ALA A 362 -72.12 179.45 6.35
CA ALA A 362 -71.43 178.92 5.18
C ALA A 362 -69.97 178.51 5.48
N ARG A 363 -69.31 179.16 6.44
CA ARG A 363 -67.90 178.89 6.78
C ARG A 363 -67.74 177.63 7.63
N ASP A 364 -68.60 177.42 8.62
CA ASP A 364 -68.50 176.25 9.52
C ASP A 364 -68.70 174.90 8.80
N ARG A 365 -69.43 174.88 7.68
CA ARG A 365 -69.65 173.66 6.89
C ARG A 365 -68.43 173.20 6.08
N LEU A 366 -67.46 174.08 5.87
CA LEU A 366 -66.25 173.75 5.10
C LEU A 366 -65.24 172.96 5.93
N ASP A 367 -65.18 173.23 7.24
CA ASP A 367 -64.21 172.59 8.15
C ASP A 367 -64.60 171.13 8.49
N GLU A 368 -65.90 170.83 8.56
CA GLU A 368 -66.42 169.47 8.81
C GLU A 368 -65.98 168.46 7.71
N ALA A 369 -65.86 168.91 6.46
CA ALA A 369 -65.50 168.05 5.34
C ALA A 369 -64.03 167.60 5.37
N HIS A 370 -63.14 168.33 6.07
CA HIS A 370 -61.71 168.00 6.12
C HIS A 370 -61.37 166.87 7.09
N HIS A 371 -62.16 166.69 8.17
CA HIS A 371 -61.86 165.70 9.20
C HIS A 371 -62.18 164.25 8.81
N GLN A 372 -63.09 164.01 7.87
CA GLN A 372 -63.53 162.65 7.51
C GLN A 372 -62.50 161.86 6.68
N SER A 373 -61.55 162.54 6.03
CA SER A 373 -60.54 161.90 5.16
C SER A 373 -59.44 161.15 5.94
N LEU A 374 -59.07 161.61 7.14
CA LEU A 374 -57.92 161.08 7.90
C LEU A 374 -58.19 159.75 8.64
N ALA A 375 -59.46 159.37 8.85
CA ALA A 375 -59.81 158.18 9.62
C ALA A 375 -59.62 156.85 8.85
N GLN A 376 -59.58 156.88 7.51
CA GLN A 376 -59.61 155.65 6.70
C GLN A 376 -58.26 154.91 6.59
N THR A 377 -57.13 155.54 6.93
CA THR A 377 -55.79 154.94 6.70
C THR A 377 -55.30 153.99 7.80
N ARG A 378 -55.90 153.97 9.00
CA ARG A 378 -55.41 153.18 10.15
C ARG A 378 -55.83 151.70 10.19
N ALA A 379 -56.84 151.28 9.43
CA ALA A 379 -57.45 149.95 9.60
C ALA A 379 -56.68 148.78 8.95
N LEU A 380 -55.68 149.02 8.09
CA LEU A 380 -55.06 147.97 7.27
C LEU A 380 -53.91 147.19 7.94
N ALA A 381 -53.43 147.58 9.12
CA ALA A 381 -52.19 147.03 9.71
C ALA A 381 -52.35 145.79 10.61
N SER A 382 -53.55 145.41 11.05
CA SER A 382 -53.74 144.41 12.13
C SER A 382 -53.92 142.94 11.70
N ALA A 383 -54.01 142.61 10.40
CA ALA A 383 -54.45 141.28 9.95
C ALA A 383 -53.34 140.19 9.80
N LEU A 384 -52.06 140.49 10.05
CA LEU A 384 -50.93 139.63 9.64
C LEU A 384 -50.36 138.65 10.69
N ALA A 385 -50.77 138.70 11.96
CA ALA A 385 -50.07 138.02 13.07
C ALA A 385 -50.57 136.61 13.48
N CYS A 386 -51.66 136.07 12.92
CA CYS A 386 -52.41 134.94 13.51
C CYS A 386 -52.08 133.52 12.97
N SER A 387 -51.03 133.29 12.17
CA SER A 387 -50.90 132.05 11.36
C SER A 387 -49.80 131.03 11.75
N GLN A 388 -49.10 131.15 12.89
CA GLN A 388 -47.86 130.38 13.17
C GLN A 388 -47.91 129.24 14.22
N GLU A 389 -48.97 129.04 15.01
CA GLU A 389 -48.97 128.10 16.17
C GLU A 389 -49.33 126.61 15.89
N VAL A 390 -49.80 126.23 14.68
CA VAL A 390 -50.47 124.93 14.47
C VAL A 390 -49.54 123.74 14.15
N ILE A 391 -48.21 123.93 14.03
CA ILE A 391 -47.32 122.93 13.42
C ILE A 391 -46.64 121.96 14.41
N GLU A 392 -46.57 122.25 15.72
CA GLU A 392 -45.71 121.51 16.67
C GLU A 392 -46.32 120.24 17.31
N GLU A 393 -47.63 119.99 17.19
CA GLU A 393 -48.32 118.95 17.98
C GLU A 393 -48.25 117.52 17.38
N TYR A 394 -47.87 117.36 16.11
CA TYR A 394 -48.00 116.09 15.37
C TYR A 394 -46.82 115.09 15.51
N GLU A 395 -45.65 115.49 16.03
CA GLU A 395 -44.44 114.64 16.03
C GLU A 395 -44.33 113.62 17.19
N SER A 396 -45.14 113.75 18.26
CA SER A 396 -44.92 113.01 19.51
C SER A 396 -45.53 111.59 19.57
N LEU A 397 -46.58 111.30 18.80
CA LEU A 397 -47.37 110.06 18.90
C LEU A 397 -46.74 108.84 18.20
N TRP A 398 -45.82 109.05 17.25
CA TRP A 398 -45.34 108.00 16.34
C TRP A 398 -44.29 107.04 16.94
N LYS A 399 -43.66 107.36 18.09
CA LYS A 399 -42.50 106.60 18.62
C LYS A 399 -42.83 105.44 19.58
N HIS A 400 -44.07 105.31 20.07
CA HIS A 400 -44.40 104.38 21.16
C HIS A 400 -44.78 102.95 20.70
N GLU A 401 -45.26 102.78 19.47
CA GLU A 401 -45.93 101.56 19.01
C GLU A 401 -44.99 100.41 18.55
N ILE A 402 -43.73 100.71 18.23
CA ILE A 402 -42.80 99.76 17.60
C ILE A 402 -42.09 98.83 18.62
N ALA A 403 -42.02 99.21 19.90
CA ALA A 403 -41.20 98.50 20.90
C ALA A 403 -41.87 97.25 21.53
N GLU A 404 -43.18 97.08 21.38
CA GLU A 404 -43.93 95.99 22.02
C GLU A 404 -43.98 94.71 21.16
N HIS A 405 -43.92 94.85 19.83
CA HIS A 405 -44.10 93.74 18.89
C HIS A 405 -42.92 92.74 18.82
N LEU A 406 -41.71 93.15 19.24
CA LEU A 406 -40.50 92.32 19.16
C LEU A 406 -40.32 91.34 20.34
N ARG A 407 -41.00 91.56 21.48
CA ARG A 407 -40.82 90.72 22.69
C ARG A 407 -41.62 89.42 22.65
N SER A 408 -42.72 89.36 21.90
CA SER A 408 -43.61 88.18 21.85
C SER A 408 -43.07 87.03 21.00
N ARG A 409 -42.21 87.31 20.02
CA ARG A 409 -41.70 86.28 19.08
C ARG A 409 -40.55 85.43 19.63
N VAL A 410 -39.80 85.93 20.61
CA VAL A 410 -38.64 85.20 21.18
C VAL A 410 -39.08 84.10 22.17
N ALA A 411 -40.24 84.25 22.81
CA ALA A 411 -40.77 83.24 23.74
C ALA A 411 -41.34 81.98 23.04
N ALA A 412 -41.81 82.10 21.79
CA ALA A 412 -42.49 81.01 21.08
C ALA A 412 -41.56 79.96 20.43
N GLU A 413 -40.28 80.29 20.23
CA GLU A 413 -39.29 79.38 19.61
C GLU A 413 -38.55 78.50 20.63
N ALA A 414 -38.60 78.83 21.92
CA ALA A 414 -37.98 78.03 22.99
C ALA A 414 -38.76 76.74 23.31
N ASP A 415 -40.09 76.75 23.15
CA ASP A 415 -40.96 75.60 23.49
C ASP A 415 -40.97 74.51 22.41
N ARG A 416 -40.56 74.81 21.17
CA ARG A 416 -40.56 73.85 20.05
C ARG A 416 -39.35 72.90 20.05
N ALA A 417 -38.26 73.27 20.71
CA ALA A 417 -37.03 72.46 20.75
C ALA A 417 -37.11 71.28 21.75
N ALA A 418 -37.96 71.36 22.77
CA ALA A 418 -38.09 70.32 23.81
C ALA A 418 -38.95 69.11 23.37
N ALA A 419 -39.75 69.23 22.30
CA ALA A 419 -40.72 68.20 21.89
C ALA A 419 -40.19 67.16 20.88
N ILE A 420 -38.98 67.32 20.34
CA ILE A 420 -38.44 66.44 19.27
C ILE A 420 -37.58 65.27 19.82
N GLN A 421 -37.25 65.25 21.12
CA GLN A 421 -36.31 64.28 21.70
C GLN A 421 -36.94 63.08 22.45
N ALA A 422 -38.27 62.90 22.40
CA ALA A 422 -38.99 61.90 23.22
C ALA A 422 -39.94 60.96 22.45
N ALA A 423 -39.66 60.61 21.18
CA ALA A 423 -40.48 59.66 20.42
C ALA A 423 -39.64 58.72 19.53
N THR A 424 -39.34 57.51 20.02
CA THR A 424 -38.99 56.35 19.18
C THR A 424 -39.40 55.05 19.89
N PRO A 425 -40.40 54.30 19.38
CA PRO A 425 -40.78 52.98 19.89
C PRO A 425 -40.12 51.82 19.11
N PRO A 426 -39.96 50.60 19.68
CA PRO A 426 -39.53 49.40 18.96
C PRO A 426 -40.68 48.39 18.76
N ASP A 427 -40.92 47.96 17.52
CA ASP A 427 -41.47 46.63 17.12
C ASP A 427 -41.53 46.55 15.57
N PRO A 428 -41.91 45.45 14.89
CA PRO A 428 -41.65 44.00 15.04
C PRO A 428 -41.04 43.40 13.75
N SER A 429 -40.20 42.37 13.80
CA SER A 429 -40.04 41.38 12.70
C SER A 429 -39.00 40.33 13.04
N ASP A 430 -39.47 39.13 13.41
CA ASP A 430 -38.66 37.92 13.30
C ASP A 430 -39.56 36.75 12.88
N HIS A 431 -39.56 36.46 11.58
CA HIS A 431 -40.09 35.22 11.03
C HIS A 431 -38.95 34.22 10.97
N ASN A 432 -38.92 33.28 11.93
CA ASN A 432 -38.12 32.08 11.81
C ASN A 432 -39.02 30.85 12.04
N HIS A 433 -39.24 30.11 10.96
CA HIS A 433 -39.79 28.75 10.97
C HIS A 433 -38.89 27.85 11.83
N ASP A 434 -39.46 27.23 12.86
CA ASP A 434 -38.79 26.22 13.68
C ASP A 434 -39.04 24.82 13.11
N PRO A 435 -38.04 24.13 12.53
CA PRO A 435 -38.18 22.78 11.96
C PRO A 435 -38.02 21.66 13.02
N GLN A 436 -37.91 21.99 14.31
CA GLN A 436 -37.70 20.98 15.37
C GLN A 436 -38.99 20.45 16.02
N ALA A 437 -40.14 21.11 15.81
CA ALA A 437 -41.42 20.66 16.37
C ALA A 437 -42.04 19.46 15.61
N ASP A 438 -41.89 19.39 14.29
CA ASP A 438 -42.49 18.31 13.47
C ASP A 438 -41.63 17.02 13.47
N ALA A 439 -40.31 17.14 13.62
CA ALA A 439 -39.39 15.99 13.70
C ALA A 439 -39.53 15.18 15.01
N LEU A 440 -40.03 15.82 16.09
CA LEU A 440 -40.27 15.16 17.37
C LEU A 440 -41.59 14.34 17.36
N ALA A 441 -42.61 14.83 16.65
CA ALA A 441 -43.90 14.15 16.51
C ALA A 441 -43.81 12.88 15.64
N GLU A 442 -42.94 12.87 14.63
CA GLU A 442 -42.73 11.71 13.76
C GLU A 442 -41.87 10.60 14.42
N ARG A 443 -40.90 10.99 15.27
CA ARG A 443 -40.07 10.07 16.07
C ARG A 443 -40.88 9.33 17.14
N LEU A 444 -41.91 9.95 17.71
CA LEU A 444 -42.78 9.32 18.70
C LEU A 444 -43.77 8.30 18.08
N ARG A 445 -44.17 8.48 16.82
CA ARG A 445 -45.05 7.51 16.13
C ARG A 445 -44.31 6.23 15.73
N LYS A 446 -43.08 6.35 15.20
CA LYS A 446 -42.22 5.20 14.84
C LYS A 446 -41.78 4.37 16.07
N ALA A 447 -41.67 4.99 17.24
CA ALA A 447 -41.36 4.30 18.50
C ALA A 447 -42.54 3.47 19.04
N CYS A 448 -43.79 3.88 18.79
CA CYS A 448 -44.98 3.13 19.20
C CYS A 448 -45.26 1.90 18.32
N GLU A 449 -44.93 1.92 17.03
CA GLU A 449 -45.06 0.75 16.13
C GLU A 449 -44.02 -0.34 16.43
N ALA A 450 -42.79 0.03 16.80
CA ALA A 450 -41.73 -0.92 17.14
C ALA A 450 -42.00 -1.71 18.45
N ILE A 451 -42.77 -1.16 19.39
CA ILE A 451 -43.14 -1.83 20.65
C ILE A 451 -44.26 -2.86 20.45
N VAL A 452 -45.09 -2.70 19.42
CA VAL A 452 -46.15 -3.67 19.07
C VAL A 452 -45.56 -4.88 18.34
N GLN A 453 -44.60 -4.68 17.43
CA GLN A 453 -43.96 -5.79 16.70
C GLN A 453 -43.12 -6.71 17.59
N LEU A 454 -42.44 -6.17 18.61
CA LEU A 454 -41.68 -6.97 19.60
C LEU A 454 -42.57 -7.77 20.56
N ARG A 455 -43.87 -7.46 20.63
CA ARG A 455 -44.84 -8.19 21.46
C ARG A 455 -45.36 -9.45 20.76
N ASP A 456 -45.56 -9.37 19.44
CA ASP A 456 -46.07 -10.48 18.64
C ASP A 456 -45.00 -11.56 18.41
N GLU A 457 -43.72 -11.18 18.24
CA GLU A 457 -42.58 -12.12 18.15
C GLU A 457 -42.37 -12.93 19.45
N ARG A 458 -42.73 -12.35 20.61
CA ARG A 458 -42.62 -13.03 21.92
C ARG A 458 -43.69 -14.11 22.11
N GLU A 459 -44.89 -13.92 21.57
CA GLU A 459 -45.97 -14.93 21.64
C GLU A 459 -45.71 -16.11 20.70
N GLU A 460 -45.07 -15.88 19.56
CA GLU A 460 -44.66 -16.93 18.63
C GLU A 460 -43.58 -17.85 19.23
N ILE A 461 -42.58 -17.29 19.93
CA ILE A 461 -41.51 -18.06 20.59
C ILE A 461 -42.06 -18.91 21.77
N LEU A 462 -43.08 -18.44 22.48
CA LEU A 462 -43.72 -19.20 23.58
C LEU A 462 -44.58 -20.36 23.09
N SER A 463 -45.16 -20.27 21.89
CA SER A 463 -45.91 -21.37 21.27
C SER A 463 -45.00 -22.53 20.81
N ARG A 464 -43.77 -22.21 20.38
CA ARG A 464 -42.77 -23.17 19.90
C ARG A 464 -42.15 -24.00 21.03
N SER A 465 -42.06 -23.44 22.24
CA SER A 465 -41.57 -24.15 23.44
C SER A 465 -42.54 -25.25 23.92
N ARG A 466 -43.86 -25.00 23.90
CA ARG A 466 -44.87 -25.99 24.32
C ARG A 466 -44.99 -27.19 23.37
N SER A 467 -44.66 -27.01 22.09
CA SER A 467 -44.64 -28.10 21.10
C SER A 467 -43.50 -29.10 21.32
N LEU A 468 -42.39 -28.68 21.94
CA LEU A 468 -41.22 -29.53 22.21
C LEU A 468 -41.37 -30.34 23.51
N GLU A 469 -42.12 -29.84 24.49
CA GLU A 469 -42.44 -30.56 25.72
C GLU A 469 -43.40 -31.75 25.50
N GLY A 470 -44.27 -31.70 24.48
CA GLY A 470 -45.15 -32.80 24.10
C GLY A 470 -44.44 -34.02 23.48
N GLN A 471 -43.29 -33.82 22.85
CA GLN A 471 -42.53 -34.90 22.19
C GLN A 471 -41.65 -35.69 23.16
N LEU A 472 -41.29 -35.10 24.31
CA LEU A 472 -40.50 -35.76 25.35
C LEU A 472 -41.32 -36.75 26.21
N ALA A 473 -42.65 -36.58 26.26
CA ALA A 473 -43.55 -37.44 27.03
C ALA A 473 -43.88 -38.78 26.33
N GLY A 474 -43.77 -38.85 25.01
CA GLY A 474 -44.01 -40.09 24.22
C GLY A 474 -42.89 -41.11 24.35
N SER A 475 -41.64 -40.67 24.36
CA SER A 475 -40.44 -41.53 24.38
C SER A 475 -40.23 -42.24 25.73
N LYS A 476 -40.90 -41.78 26.79
CA LYS A 476 -40.81 -42.36 28.14
C LYS A 476 -41.71 -43.58 28.34
N LYS A 477 -42.72 -43.78 27.46
CA LYS A 477 -43.68 -44.90 27.53
C LYS A 477 -43.15 -46.19 26.88
N GLN A 478 -42.24 -46.09 25.90
CA GLN A 478 -41.66 -47.24 25.20
C GLN A 478 -40.55 -47.98 25.99
N LEU A 479 -39.99 -47.37 27.05
CA LEU A 479 -38.96 -47.98 27.89
C LEU A 479 -39.52 -48.82 29.07
N GLN A 480 -40.84 -48.80 29.29
CA GLN A 480 -41.48 -49.50 30.42
C GLN A 480 -41.99 -50.90 30.06
N GLU A 481 -42.15 -51.24 28.78
CA GLU A 481 -42.70 -52.53 28.32
C GLU A 481 -41.66 -53.65 28.18
N LEU A 482 -40.36 -53.35 28.15
CA LEU A 482 -39.29 -54.36 27.97
C LEU A 482 -38.78 -54.99 29.28
N ARG A 483 -39.35 -54.65 30.44
CA ARG A 483 -38.92 -55.16 31.76
C ARG A 483 -39.81 -56.27 32.36
N ALA A 484 -40.83 -56.75 31.65
CA ALA A 484 -41.91 -57.53 32.28
C ALA A 484 -41.91 -59.07 32.07
N ASN A 485 -40.91 -59.72 31.48
CA ASN A 485 -41.00 -61.17 31.17
C ASN A 485 -39.82 -62.03 31.69
N GLY A 486 -40.04 -62.78 32.79
CA GLY A 486 -39.25 -63.98 33.12
C GLY A 486 -39.62 -64.65 34.47
N ALA A 487 -40.10 -65.91 34.48
CA ALA A 487 -40.16 -66.77 35.70
C ALA A 487 -40.46 -68.29 35.50
N GLY A 488 -39.74 -69.15 36.26
CA GLY A 488 -40.19 -70.40 36.96
C GLY A 488 -40.13 -71.80 36.27
N ARG A 489 -40.06 -73.00 36.91
CA ARG A 489 -40.22 -73.51 38.32
C ARG A 489 -39.89 -75.06 38.43
N ALA A 490 -39.71 -75.64 39.64
CA ALA A 490 -39.37 -77.07 39.96
C ALA A 490 -40.37 -77.78 40.96
N ILE A 491 -40.43 -79.14 41.06
CA ILE A 491 -41.18 -80.01 42.06
C ILE A 491 -40.59 -81.49 42.11
N HIS A 492 -40.84 -82.46 43.03
CA HIS A 492 -40.46 -82.81 44.44
C HIS A 492 -40.70 -84.36 44.65
N PRO A 493 -40.09 -85.12 45.62
CA PRO A 493 -39.57 -86.49 45.37
C PRO A 493 -40.01 -87.71 46.27
N ALA A 494 -41.28 -87.89 46.66
CA ALA A 494 -41.67 -88.97 47.60
C ALA A 494 -42.24 -90.27 46.99
N ALA A 495 -42.88 -90.23 45.81
CA ALA A 495 -43.28 -91.45 45.06
C ALA A 495 -42.07 -92.22 44.49
N ILE A 496 -40.88 -91.64 44.68
CA ILE A 496 -39.64 -92.06 44.07
C ILE A 496 -39.02 -93.23 44.84
N GLN A 497 -39.25 -93.41 46.15
CA GLN A 497 -38.46 -94.37 46.96
C GLN A 497 -38.76 -95.85 46.76
N ARG A 498 -40.01 -96.25 46.51
CA ARG A 498 -40.37 -97.67 46.37
C ARG A 498 -40.26 -98.17 44.92
N ARG A 499 -40.43 -97.25 43.96
CA ARG A 499 -40.02 -97.42 42.56
C ARG A 499 -38.50 -97.39 42.42
N LYS A 500 -37.78 -96.59 43.25
CA LYS A 500 -36.31 -96.51 43.29
C LYS A 500 -35.68 -97.86 43.52
N GLN A 501 -36.10 -98.67 44.48
CA GLN A 501 -35.32 -99.88 44.79
C GLN A 501 -35.34 -100.94 43.67
N ARG A 502 -36.49 -101.14 43.01
CA ARG A 502 -36.60 -102.08 41.87
C ARG A 502 -36.08 -101.49 40.56
N LEU A 503 -36.27 -100.19 40.32
CA LEU A 503 -35.56 -99.49 39.24
C LEU A 503 -34.07 -99.31 39.53
N VAL A 504 -33.57 -99.38 40.76
CA VAL A 504 -32.14 -99.18 41.05
C VAL A 504 -31.34 -100.36 40.55
N LEU A 505 -31.83 -101.59 40.73
CA LEU A 505 -31.12 -102.80 40.29
C LEU A 505 -31.19 -102.96 38.76
N ALA A 506 -32.38 -102.77 38.16
CA ALA A 506 -32.53 -102.75 36.71
C ALA A 506 -31.87 -101.52 36.04
N ARG A 507 -31.86 -100.35 36.71
CA ARG A 507 -31.05 -99.18 36.28
C ARG A 507 -29.57 -99.40 36.54
N GLN A 508 -29.11 -100.21 37.48
CA GLN A 508 -27.67 -100.39 37.67
C GLN A 508 -27.08 -101.18 36.50
N LEU A 509 -27.76 -102.22 36.04
CA LEU A 509 -27.33 -103.00 34.88
C LEU A 509 -27.49 -102.22 33.55
N THR A 510 -28.62 -101.52 33.35
CA THR A 510 -28.79 -100.66 32.18
C THR A 510 -27.96 -99.38 32.23
N ARG A 511 -27.67 -98.80 33.41
CA ARG A 511 -26.75 -97.65 33.56
C ARG A 511 -25.29 -98.04 33.51
N ASN A 512 -24.90 -99.27 33.82
CA ASN A 512 -23.53 -99.71 33.60
C ASN A 512 -23.30 -99.88 32.09
N ARG A 513 -24.18 -100.61 31.39
CA ARG A 513 -24.10 -100.71 29.92
C ARG A 513 -24.30 -99.37 29.20
N ALA A 514 -25.22 -98.51 29.67
CA ALA A 514 -25.38 -97.16 29.14
C ALA A 514 -24.26 -96.22 29.59
N ARG A 515 -23.56 -96.44 30.71
CA ARG A 515 -22.33 -95.68 31.03
C ARG A 515 -21.19 -96.09 30.12
N ASP A 516 -21.08 -97.36 29.76
CA ASP A 516 -20.01 -97.82 28.90
C ASP A 516 -20.27 -97.41 27.44
N ILE A 517 -21.52 -97.46 26.98
CA ILE A 517 -21.94 -96.89 25.70
C ILE A 517 -21.78 -95.37 25.71
N LYS A 518 -22.21 -94.67 26.76
CA LYS A 518 -22.07 -93.22 26.85
C LYS A 518 -20.62 -92.79 27.03
N ARG A 519 -19.75 -93.59 27.68
CA ARG A 519 -18.30 -93.33 27.73
C ARG A 519 -17.64 -93.55 26.38
N ALA A 520 -18.08 -94.55 25.62
CA ALA A 520 -17.62 -94.76 24.25
C ALA A 520 -18.12 -93.66 23.31
N GLU A 521 -19.35 -93.19 23.49
CA GLU A 521 -19.96 -92.08 22.76
C GLU A 521 -19.32 -90.74 23.14
N ASP A 522 -19.08 -90.46 24.43
CA ASP A 522 -18.37 -89.28 24.92
C ASP A 522 -16.89 -89.32 24.46
N ALA A 523 -16.26 -90.50 24.39
CA ALA A 523 -14.90 -90.66 23.85
C ALA A 523 -14.83 -90.47 22.32
N LEU A 524 -15.87 -90.88 21.60
CA LEU A 524 -15.99 -90.63 20.16
C LEU A 524 -16.35 -89.17 19.87
N ALA A 525 -17.26 -88.57 20.65
CA ALA A 525 -17.64 -87.17 20.54
C ALA A 525 -16.46 -86.24 20.87
N THR A 526 -15.66 -86.57 21.89
CA THR A 526 -14.42 -85.82 22.18
C THR A 526 -13.37 -85.97 21.07
N ARG A 527 -13.23 -87.15 20.45
CA ARG A 527 -12.35 -87.31 19.29
C ARG A 527 -12.88 -86.61 18.04
N PHE A 528 -14.19 -86.58 17.84
CA PHE A 528 -14.83 -85.88 16.74
C PHE A 528 -14.70 -84.36 16.92
N GLU A 529 -14.95 -83.83 18.13
CA GLU A 529 -14.68 -82.43 18.47
C GLU A 529 -13.20 -82.08 18.32
N GLN A 530 -12.28 -82.97 18.69
CA GLN A 530 -10.85 -82.76 18.45
C GLN A 530 -10.51 -82.72 16.96
N CYS A 531 -11.10 -83.60 16.15
CA CYS A 531 -10.95 -83.58 14.69
C CYS A 531 -11.56 -82.32 14.07
N GLU A 532 -12.75 -81.89 14.51
CA GLU A 532 -13.37 -80.64 14.05
C GLU A 532 -12.56 -79.43 14.47
N ARG A 533 -12.02 -79.39 15.69
CA ARG A 533 -11.11 -78.31 16.11
C ARG A 533 -9.84 -78.29 15.27
N ILE A 534 -9.27 -79.44 14.92
CA ILE A 534 -8.09 -79.48 14.05
C ILE A 534 -8.42 -79.05 12.61
N LEU A 535 -9.59 -79.43 12.09
CA LEU A 535 -10.04 -79.00 10.76
C LEU A 535 -10.37 -77.50 10.73
N ALA A 536 -11.04 -76.99 11.76
CA ALA A 536 -11.32 -75.57 11.94
C ALA A 536 -10.02 -74.77 12.08
N MET A 537 -9.05 -75.24 12.88
CA MET A 537 -7.74 -74.59 12.98
C MET A 537 -6.97 -74.61 11.65
N ARG A 538 -7.12 -75.65 10.83
CA ARG A 538 -6.51 -75.71 9.49
C ARG A 538 -7.19 -74.79 8.49
N GLN A 539 -8.52 -74.65 8.57
CA GLN A 539 -9.28 -73.70 7.75
C GLN A 539 -8.94 -72.26 8.16
N GLU A 540 -8.90 -71.96 9.46
CA GLU A 540 -8.47 -70.65 9.97
C GLU A 540 -7.03 -70.32 9.58
N LEU A 541 -6.12 -71.29 9.59
CA LEU A 541 -4.74 -71.11 9.10
C LEU A 541 -4.67 -70.91 7.58
N ALA A 542 -5.53 -71.59 6.81
CA ALA A 542 -5.61 -71.40 5.36
C ALA A 542 -6.17 -70.02 5.01
N ASP A 543 -7.24 -69.60 5.67
CA ASP A 543 -7.86 -68.28 5.49
C ASP A 543 -6.92 -67.16 5.96
N ALA A 544 -6.23 -67.33 7.08
CA ALA A 544 -5.21 -66.38 7.53
C ALA A 544 -4.04 -66.29 6.54
N ARG A 545 -3.62 -67.40 5.93
CA ARG A 545 -2.56 -67.42 4.92
C ARG A 545 -3.02 -66.76 3.62
N GLU A 546 -4.26 -66.94 3.20
CA GLU A 546 -4.82 -66.23 2.04
C GLU A 546 -4.96 -64.73 2.28
N LEU A 547 -5.39 -64.31 3.47
CA LEU A 547 -5.47 -62.90 3.85
C LEU A 547 -4.08 -62.23 3.88
N VAL A 548 -3.08 -62.92 4.45
CA VAL A 548 -1.69 -62.44 4.44
C VAL A 548 -1.16 -62.36 3.01
N ASN A 549 -1.43 -63.35 2.17
CA ASN A 549 -1.01 -63.33 0.76
C ASN A 549 -1.74 -62.24 -0.05
N ALA A 550 -3.03 -62.01 0.19
CA ALA A 550 -3.81 -60.95 -0.44
C ALA A 550 -3.31 -59.55 -0.02
N ALA A 551 -2.99 -59.38 1.27
CA ALA A 551 -2.37 -58.15 1.79
C ALA A 551 -0.96 -57.94 1.22
N GLN A 552 -0.15 -59.00 1.08
CA GLN A 552 1.17 -58.92 0.46
C GLN A 552 1.09 -58.53 -1.03
N ARG A 553 0.08 -59.03 -1.75
CA ARG A 553 -0.18 -58.69 -3.17
C ARG A 553 -0.70 -57.26 -3.34
N SER A 554 -1.52 -56.74 -2.43
CA SER A 554 -1.98 -55.35 -2.49
C SER A 554 -0.85 -54.37 -2.15
N ILE A 555 -0.03 -54.69 -1.15
CA ILE A 555 1.14 -53.88 -0.76
C ILE A 555 2.20 -53.87 -1.88
N SER A 556 2.45 -55.00 -2.55
CA SER A 556 3.40 -55.05 -3.67
C SER A 556 2.90 -54.32 -4.91
N ARG A 557 1.59 -54.37 -5.22
CA ARG A 557 0.98 -53.59 -6.31
C ARG A 557 1.03 -52.07 -6.05
N GLN A 558 0.81 -51.63 -4.81
CA GLN A 558 0.97 -50.22 -4.42
C GLN A 558 2.43 -49.76 -4.45
N ARG A 559 3.39 -50.61 -4.04
CA ARG A 559 4.82 -50.26 -4.02
C ARG A 559 5.50 -50.30 -5.39
N ALA A 560 5.00 -51.11 -6.34
CA ALA A 560 5.58 -51.21 -7.68
C ALA A 560 5.31 -49.97 -8.53
N GLY A 561 4.12 -49.36 -8.45
CA GLY A 561 3.78 -48.14 -9.21
C GLY A 561 4.58 -46.91 -8.78
N GLY A 562 4.85 -46.77 -7.47
CA GLY A 562 5.56 -45.60 -6.93
C GLY A 562 7.06 -45.58 -7.23
N ARG A 563 7.73 -46.74 -7.26
CA ARG A 563 9.19 -46.79 -7.46
C ARG A 563 9.62 -46.55 -8.91
N THR A 564 8.86 -47.04 -9.88
CA THR A 564 9.14 -46.76 -11.30
C THR A 564 8.79 -45.33 -11.69
N ALA A 565 7.71 -44.76 -11.13
CA ALA A 565 7.36 -43.36 -11.34
C ALA A 565 8.39 -42.41 -10.70
N ALA A 566 8.86 -42.73 -9.49
CA ALA A 566 9.91 -41.97 -8.82
C ALA A 566 11.24 -41.99 -9.60
N LEU A 567 11.65 -43.15 -10.14
CA LEU A 567 12.88 -43.24 -10.96
C LEU A 567 12.79 -42.41 -12.24
N LEU A 568 11.63 -42.39 -12.91
CA LEU A 568 11.41 -41.55 -14.08
C LEU A 568 11.42 -40.06 -13.70
N PHE A 569 10.78 -39.70 -12.60
CA PHE A 569 10.77 -38.32 -12.09
C PHE A 569 12.17 -37.84 -11.70
N TYR A 570 12.95 -38.65 -10.98
CA TYR A 570 14.34 -38.33 -10.64
C TYR A 570 15.23 -38.26 -11.88
N GLY A 571 14.99 -39.09 -12.90
CA GLY A 571 15.70 -39.00 -14.18
C GLY A 571 15.45 -37.67 -14.91
N ILE A 572 14.18 -37.25 -14.98
CA ILE A 572 13.79 -35.97 -15.59
C ILE A 572 14.32 -34.79 -14.76
N ALA A 573 14.19 -34.84 -13.43
CA ALA A 573 14.70 -33.81 -12.54
C ALA A 573 16.22 -33.68 -12.61
N SER A 574 16.95 -34.81 -12.72
CA SER A 574 18.41 -34.80 -12.90
C SER A 574 18.82 -34.21 -14.25
N ALA A 575 18.09 -34.51 -15.32
CA ALA A 575 18.33 -33.91 -16.64
C ALA A 575 18.02 -32.41 -16.66
N ALA A 576 16.99 -31.96 -15.95
CA ALA A 576 16.67 -30.55 -15.77
C ALA A 576 17.76 -29.83 -14.95
N LEU A 577 18.20 -30.43 -13.84
CA LEU A 577 19.28 -29.90 -13.01
C LEU A 577 20.60 -29.81 -13.79
N LEU A 578 20.93 -30.82 -14.59
CA LEU A 578 22.11 -30.80 -15.47
C LEU A 578 21.99 -29.75 -16.58
N GLY A 579 20.79 -29.47 -17.08
CA GLY A 579 20.57 -28.36 -18.01
C GLY A 579 20.82 -26.99 -17.38
N VAL A 580 20.33 -26.78 -16.16
CA VAL A 580 20.60 -25.55 -15.40
C VAL A 580 22.09 -25.44 -15.07
N LEU A 581 22.72 -26.50 -14.59
CA LEU A 581 24.16 -26.51 -14.27
C LEU A 581 25.04 -26.36 -15.50
N SER A 582 24.65 -26.93 -16.65
CA SER A 582 25.35 -26.74 -17.92
C SER A 582 25.27 -25.29 -18.38
N TRP A 583 24.09 -24.67 -18.27
CA TRP A 583 23.88 -23.27 -18.64
C TRP A 583 24.72 -22.31 -17.79
N PHE A 584 24.74 -22.50 -16.46
CA PHE A 584 25.53 -21.67 -15.55
C PHE A 584 27.03 -21.98 -15.62
N GLY A 585 27.42 -23.24 -15.80
CA GLY A 585 28.80 -23.66 -15.91
C GLY A 585 29.51 -23.08 -17.14
N THR A 586 28.81 -22.98 -18.28
CA THR A 586 29.36 -22.33 -19.48
C THR A 586 29.49 -20.81 -19.33
N GLN A 587 28.65 -20.15 -18.53
CA GLN A 587 28.77 -18.70 -18.29
C GLN A 587 30.04 -18.32 -17.53
N ALA A 588 30.49 -19.17 -16.60
CA ALA A 588 31.67 -18.90 -15.78
C ALA A 588 33.00 -19.15 -16.51
N ALA A 589 33.01 -20.04 -17.53
CA ALA A 589 34.24 -20.52 -18.13
C ALA A 589 34.67 -19.78 -19.42
N ILE A 590 33.74 -19.12 -20.12
CA ILE A 590 34.05 -18.47 -21.41
C ILE A 590 33.79 -16.95 -21.27
N PRO A 591 34.81 -16.08 -21.30
CA PRO A 591 34.61 -14.63 -21.25
C PRO A 591 33.80 -14.19 -22.47
N GLY A 592 32.72 -13.45 -22.23
CA GLY A 592 31.84 -12.96 -23.30
C GLY A 592 32.22 -11.61 -23.84
N GLU A 593 31.79 -11.33 -25.07
CA GLU A 593 31.81 -9.97 -25.62
C GLU A 593 30.64 -9.15 -25.06
N TYR A 594 30.96 -7.95 -24.57
CA TYR A 594 30.00 -6.99 -24.04
C TYR A 594 30.21 -5.64 -24.73
N ALA A 595 29.10 -4.91 -24.99
CA ALA A 595 29.14 -3.52 -25.41
C ALA A 595 29.08 -2.60 -24.18
N ALA A 596 30.10 -1.78 -23.98
CA ALA A 596 30.04 -0.62 -23.12
C ALA A 596 29.59 0.58 -23.93
N ARG A 597 28.72 1.42 -23.36
CA ARG A 597 28.23 2.64 -24.00
C ARG A 597 28.44 3.85 -23.10
N ALA A 598 28.84 4.96 -23.70
CA ALA A 598 28.98 6.26 -23.06
C ALA A 598 28.41 7.34 -23.98
N VAL A 599 27.90 8.42 -23.40
CA VAL A 599 27.36 9.55 -24.18
C VAL A 599 28.02 10.82 -23.67
N ILE A 600 28.64 11.57 -24.58
CA ILE A 600 29.15 12.92 -24.33
C ILE A 600 28.23 13.93 -25.01
N ALA A 601 28.08 15.10 -24.40
CA ALA A 601 27.22 16.15 -24.90
C ALA A 601 27.88 17.53 -24.74
N ALA A 602 27.50 18.45 -25.62
CA ALA A 602 27.78 19.87 -25.44
C ALA A 602 27.00 20.40 -24.23
N ASP A 603 27.72 20.99 -23.26
CA ASP A 603 27.13 21.63 -22.09
C ASP A 603 27.02 23.15 -22.33
N PRO A 604 25.79 23.69 -22.45
CA PRO A 604 25.55 25.11 -22.62
C PRO A 604 25.94 25.99 -21.42
N ARG A 605 26.10 25.43 -20.21
CA ARG A 605 26.33 26.20 -18.96
C ARG A 605 25.41 27.43 -18.82
N GLY A 606 24.15 27.29 -19.24
CA GLY A 606 23.14 28.37 -19.18
C GLY A 606 23.10 29.33 -20.38
N ARG A 607 23.90 29.14 -21.43
CA ARG A 607 23.81 29.86 -22.72
C ARG A 607 22.99 29.05 -23.73
N SER A 608 22.12 29.68 -24.53
CA SER A 608 21.48 28.99 -25.67
C SER A 608 22.50 28.76 -26.78
N ILE A 609 22.79 27.49 -27.10
CA ILE A 609 23.66 27.09 -28.21
C ILE A 609 22.82 27.04 -29.49
N GLY A 610 23.31 27.66 -30.58
CA GLY A 610 22.65 27.62 -31.88
C GLY A 610 22.85 26.28 -32.60
N PRO A 611 21.98 25.88 -33.55
CA PRO A 611 22.11 24.62 -34.28
C PRO A 611 23.43 24.53 -35.09
N GLY A 612 23.96 25.67 -35.57
CA GLY A 612 25.27 25.70 -36.24
C GLY A 612 26.44 25.43 -35.30
N GLU A 613 26.38 25.91 -34.04
CA GLU A 613 27.42 25.65 -33.04
C GLU A 613 27.42 24.18 -32.58
N LEU A 614 26.24 23.54 -32.51
CA LEU A 614 26.11 22.11 -32.22
C LEU A 614 26.67 21.23 -33.36
N ALA A 615 26.45 21.63 -34.61
CA ALA A 615 27.00 20.94 -35.77
C ALA A 615 28.53 21.05 -35.82
N GLU A 616 29.10 22.23 -35.57
CA GLU A 616 30.56 22.42 -35.48
C GLU A 616 31.18 21.66 -34.31
N TRP A 617 30.49 21.63 -33.15
CA TRP A 617 30.89 20.79 -32.03
C TRP A 617 30.97 19.33 -32.42
N GLN A 618 29.97 18.83 -33.15
CA GLN A 618 29.90 17.43 -33.55
C GLN A 618 31.01 17.06 -34.54
N VAL A 619 31.19 17.86 -35.60
CA VAL A 619 32.26 17.66 -36.60
C VAL A 619 33.63 17.63 -35.94
N PHE A 620 33.88 18.49 -34.95
CA PHE A 620 35.13 18.48 -34.20
C PHE A 620 35.34 17.17 -33.41
N HIS A 621 34.31 16.67 -32.73
CA HIS A 621 34.44 15.46 -31.90
C HIS A 621 34.55 14.18 -32.73
N GLU A 622 33.86 14.11 -33.88
CA GLU A 622 34.02 13.01 -34.84
C GLU A 622 35.45 13.00 -35.41
N ALA A 623 35.98 14.15 -35.81
CA ALA A 623 37.36 14.26 -36.27
C ALA A 623 38.39 13.94 -35.18
N LEU A 624 38.13 14.29 -33.92
CA LEU A 624 39.03 14.03 -32.80
C LEU A 624 39.13 12.54 -32.45
N VAL A 625 38.05 11.77 -32.65
CA VAL A 625 38.03 10.31 -32.43
C VAL A 625 38.96 9.59 -33.41
N GLU A 626 39.16 10.16 -34.61
CA GLU A 626 40.01 9.59 -35.67
C GLU A 626 41.44 10.16 -35.67
N ASP A 627 41.74 11.17 -34.86
CA ASP A 627 43.06 11.83 -34.84
C ASP A 627 44.16 10.90 -34.28
N PRO A 628 45.21 10.57 -35.07
CA PRO A 628 46.32 9.75 -34.60
C PRO A 628 47.04 10.32 -33.37
N ARG A 629 47.11 11.65 -33.22
CA ARG A 629 47.76 12.29 -32.07
C ARG A 629 46.96 12.12 -30.79
N PHE A 630 45.63 12.05 -30.91
CA PHE A 630 44.77 11.77 -29.78
C PHE A 630 44.94 10.31 -29.31
N ILE A 631 45.09 9.37 -30.25
CA ILE A 631 45.34 7.96 -29.94
C ILE A 631 46.61 7.78 -29.10
N ASP A 632 47.67 8.55 -29.36
CA ASP A 632 48.90 8.53 -28.54
C ASP A 632 48.62 8.93 -27.08
N VAL A 633 47.85 9.99 -26.86
CA VAL A 633 47.46 10.48 -25.51
C VAL A 633 46.57 9.46 -24.79
N VAL A 634 45.67 8.81 -25.51
CA VAL A 634 44.81 7.76 -24.94
C VAL A 634 45.64 6.53 -24.57
N ALA A 635 46.57 6.10 -25.41
CA ALA A 635 47.44 4.94 -25.16
C ALA A 635 48.29 5.16 -23.89
N GLU A 636 48.84 6.35 -23.70
CA GLU A 636 49.55 6.71 -22.46
C GLU A 636 48.63 6.64 -21.22
N ARG A 637 47.38 7.09 -21.34
CA ARG A 637 46.38 6.98 -20.25
C ARG A 637 45.97 5.53 -19.99
N MET A 638 45.84 4.69 -21.02
CA MET A 638 45.59 3.25 -20.88
C MET A 638 46.73 2.57 -20.12
N GLN A 639 47.97 2.92 -20.44
CA GLN A 639 49.16 2.43 -19.74
C GLN A 639 49.14 2.81 -18.26
N ARG A 640 48.85 4.08 -17.92
CA ARG A 640 48.77 4.56 -16.53
C ARG A 640 47.66 3.87 -15.72
N ARG A 641 46.58 3.44 -16.37
CA ARG A 641 45.45 2.73 -15.74
C ARG A 641 45.63 1.21 -15.70
N GLY A 642 46.79 0.70 -16.13
CA GLY A 642 47.13 -0.72 -16.10
C GLY A 642 46.52 -1.57 -17.21
N ILE A 643 46.04 -0.95 -18.30
CA ILE A 643 45.48 -1.63 -19.48
C ILE A 643 46.62 -1.82 -20.49
N ASN A 644 47.49 -2.77 -20.20
CA ASN A 644 48.76 -2.94 -20.93
C ASN A 644 48.56 -3.35 -22.40
N ASP A 645 47.52 -4.13 -22.71
CA ASP A 645 47.24 -4.59 -24.08
C ASP A 645 46.87 -3.45 -25.04
N LEU A 646 46.45 -2.29 -24.50
CA LEU A 646 46.09 -1.09 -25.26
C LEU A 646 47.02 0.09 -24.97
N SER A 647 48.20 -0.19 -24.38
CA SER A 647 49.18 0.84 -24.01
C SER A 647 50.01 1.34 -25.19
N ARG A 648 50.06 0.58 -26.30
CA ARG A 648 50.75 0.98 -27.52
C ARG A 648 49.79 1.66 -28.48
N PRO A 649 50.16 2.80 -29.09
CA PRO A 649 49.29 3.51 -30.02
C PRO A 649 48.84 2.67 -31.21
N ALA A 650 49.70 1.79 -31.73
CA ALA A 650 49.37 0.91 -32.86
C ALA A 650 48.31 -0.17 -32.51
N ASP A 651 48.41 -0.73 -31.29
CA ASP A 651 47.48 -1.74 -30.80
C ASP A 651 46.12 -1.10 -30.47
N LEU A 652 46.15 0.09 -29.86
CA LEU A 652 44.95 0.88 -29.60
C LEU A 652 44.26 1.33 -30.90
N ALA A 653 44.99 1.82 -31.89
CA ALA A 653 44.42 2.21 -33.19
C ALA A 653 43.75 1.03 -33.90
N THR A 654 44.34 -0.16 -33.79
CA THR A 654 43.76 -1.39 -34.35
C THR A 654 42.51 -1.81 -33.59
N ALA A 655 42.53 -1.72 -32.25
CA ALA A 655 41.36 -1.98 -31.43
C ALA A 655 40.23 -0.99 -31.73
N ILE A 656 40.50 0.32 -31.77
CA ILE A 656 39.49 1.34 -32.11
C ILE A 656 38.76 1.02 -33.41
N ARG A 657 39.48 0.62 -34.48
CA ARG A 657 38.84 0.23 -35.76
C ARG A 657 37.96 -1.01 -35.68
N GLY A 658 38.29 -1.95 -34.80
CA GLY A 658 37.56 -3.23 -34.67
C GLY A 658 36.44 -3.20 -33.63
N SER A 659 36.58 -2.38 -32.57
CA SER A 659 35.73 -2.44 -31.38
C SER A 659 35.09 -1.12 -30.97
N LEU A 660 35.54 0.03 -31.45
CA LEU A 660 34.91 1.31 -31.14
C LEU A 660 33.97 1.71 -32.29
N SER A 661 32.73 1.99 -31.95
CA SER A 661 31.77 2.61 -32.85
C SER A 661 31.27 3.91 -32.22
N HIS A 662 30.99 4.90 -33.07
CA HIS A 662 30.45 6.17 -32.63
C HIS A 662 29.22 6.51 -33.48
N HIS A 663 28.19 7.06 -32.85
CA HIS A 663 26.99 7.53 -33.52
C HIS A 663 26.49 8.80 -32.85
N SER A 664 26.13 9.78 -33.66
CA SER A 664 25.42 10.95 -33.15
C SER A 664 23.94 10.62 -33.04
N ALA A 665 23.42 10.68 -31.81
CA ALA A 665 22.02 10.38 -31.53
C ALA A 665 21.13 11.62 -31.66
N ALA A 666 21.70 12.82 -31.47
CA ALA A 666 21.06 14.12 -31.57
C ALA A 666 22.14 15.19 -31.78
N ASP A 667 21.76 16.34 -32.36
CA ASP A 667 22.67 17.47 -32.55
C ASP A 667 23.29 17.90 -31.21
N GLY A 668 24.63 17.87 -31.12
CA GLY A 668 25.35 18.16 -29.87
C GLY A 668 25.54 16.97 -28.92
N GLU A 669 25.20 15.75 -29.34
CA GLU A 669 25.46 14.52 -28.61
C GLU A 669 26.24 13.51 -29.45
N LEU A 670 27.27 12.91 -28.85
CA LEU A 670 28.04 11.83 -29.45
C LEU A 670 28.01 10.61 -28.52
N ALA A 671 27.43 9.52 -28.99
CA ALA A 671 27.43 8.24 -28.31
C ALA A 671 28.60 7.40 -28.80
N LEU A 672 29.36 6.84 -27.86
CA LEU A 672 30.50 5.98 -28.09
C LEU A 672 30.19 4.59 -27.53
N GLU A 673 30.37 3.57 -28.34
CA GLU A 673 30.17 2.17 -27.96
C GLU A 673 31.46 1.38 -28.18
N TRP A 674 31.95 0.74 -27.12
CA TRP A 674 33.12 -0.14 -27.17
C TRP A 674 32.71 -1.60 -26.96
N ARG A 675 33.07 -2.48 -27.90
CA ARG A 675 32.83 -3.92 -27.82
C ARG A 675 34.08 -4.66 -27.38
N GLY A 676 34.01 -5.40 -26.29
CA GLY A 676 35.20 -6.11 -25.81
C GLY A 676 34.89 -7.24 -24.84
N LEU A 677 35.90 -8.07 -24.63
CA LEU A 677 35.82 -9.22 -23.73
C LEU A 677 35.72 -8.75 -22.26
N GLY A 678 34.62 -9.16 -21.61
CA GLY A 678 34.31 -8.85 -20.21
C GLY A 678 33.70 -7.46 -19.99
N SER A 679 32.61 -7.40 -19.24
CA SER A 679 31.86 -6.17 -18.92
C SER A 679 32.75 -5.11 -18.26
N ASP A 680 33.45 -5.47 -17.19
CA ASP A 680 34.22 -4.53 -16.37
C ASP A 680 35.46 -4.02 -17.10
N ARG A 681 35.99 -4.83 -18.03
CA ARG A 681 37.12 -4.46 -18.87
C ARG A 681 36.65 -3.50 -19.96
N ALA A 682 35.59 -3.84 -20.69
CA ALA A 682 35.02 -2.98 -21.72
C ALA A 682 34.61 -1.61 -21.16
N GLN A 683 33.99 -1.60 -19.98
CA GLN A 683 33.61 -0.37 -19.29
C GLN A 683 34.83 0.50 -18.94
N ARG A 684 35.89 -0.09 -18.36
CA ARG A 684 37.11 0.65 -18.00
C ARG A 684 37.86 1.20 -19.21
N VAL A 685 37.91 0.44 -20.31
CA VAL A 685 38.51 0.90 -21.56
C VAL A 685 37.73 2.11 -22.10
N LEU A 686 36.42 1.98 -22.26
CA LEU A 686 35.60 3.09 -22.76
C LEU A 686 35.63 4.30 -21.82
N ASP A 687 35.61 4.11 -20.51
CA ASP A 687 35.69 5.19 -19.53
C ASP A 687 37.01 5.97 -19.64
N THR A 688 38.12 5.26 -19.83
CA THR A 688 39.44 5.86 -20.02
C THR A 688 39.50 6.65 -21.33
N TYR A 689 38.94 6.07 -22.40
CA TYR A 689 38.85 6.70 -23.71
C TYR A 689 38.01 7.99 -23.66
N VAL A 690 36.81 7.92 -23.09
CA VAL A 690 35.89 9.06 -22.98
C VAL A 690 36.46 10.16 -22.08
N THR A 691 37.05 9.80 -20.95
CA THR A 691 37.69 10.79 -20.06
C THR A 691 38.87 11.49 -20.75
N ALA A 692 39.64 10.77 -21.56
CA ALA A 692 40.69 11.35 -22.39
C ALA A 692 40.11 12.28 -23.46
N LEU A 693 39.04 11.85 -24.14
CA LEU A 693 38.37 12.61 -25.18
C LEU A 693 37.83 13.94 -24.64
N VAL A 694 37.10 13.91 -23.52
CA VAL A 694 36.56 15.10 -22.86
C VAL A 694 37.68 16.02 -22.39
N SER A 695 38.75 15.47 -21.82
CA SER A 695 39.90 16.25 -21.37
C SER A 695 40.60 16.96 -22.53
N GLN A 696 40.79 16.28 -23.67
CA GLN A 696 41.44 16.84 -24.84
C GLN A 696 40.54 17.86 -25.57
N ALA A 697 39.25 17.55 -25.70
CA ALA A 697 38.26 18.44 -26.31
C ALA A 697 38.09 19.75 -25.52
N ASN A 698 38.12 19.69 -24.19
CA ASN A 698 38.05 20.87 -23.33
C ASN A 698 39.37 21.67 -23.33
N ALA A 699 40.53 21.03 -23.48
CA ALA A 699 41.81 21.72 -23.64
C ALA A 699 41.91 22.45 -24.99
N ALA A 700 41.28 21.93 -26.04
CA ALA A 700 41.21 22.55 -27.35
C ALA A 700 40.10 23.62 -27.48
N ARG A 701 39.29 23.83 -26.43
CA ARG A 701 38.10 24.70 -26.43
C ARG A 701 38.36 26.12 -26.92
N GLU A 702 39.46 26.73 -26.47
CA GLU A 702 39.82 28.12 -26.83
C GLU A 702 40.13 28.29 -28.33
N ARG A 703 40.43 27.19 -29.02
CA ARG A 703 40.76 27.17 -30.45
C ARG A 703 39.56 26.78 -31.32
N ARG A 704 38.42 26.45 -30.71
CA ARG A 704 37.20 26.05 -31.41
C ARG A 704 36.23 27.22 -31.51
N VAL A 705 35.54 27.30 -32.63
CA VAL A 705 34.60 28.39 -32.95
C VAL A 705 33.35 28.34 -32.06
N ASP A 706 32.87 27.14 -31.73
CA ASP A 706 31.70 26.94 -30.86
C ASP A 706 31.99 27.30 -29.39
N GLY A 707 33.23 27.11 -28.93
CA GLY A 707 33.67 27.45 -27.57
C GLY A 707 32.85 26.77 -26.46
N THR A 708 32.12 25.68 -26.75
CA THR A 708 31.28 24.99 -25.77
C THR A 708 32.08 23.95 -24.99
N VAL A 709 31.64 23.67 -23.76
CA VAL A 709 32.28 22.68 -22.89
C VAL A 709 31.70 21.33 -23.21
N THR A 710 32.54 20.30 -23.33
CA THR A 710 32.07 18.93 -23.45
C THR A 710 31.94 18.30 -22.07
N THR A 711 30.79 17.67 -21.80
CA THR A 711 30.54 16.93 -20.56
C THR A 711 30.12 15.50 -20.84
N ILE A 712 30.35 14.61 -19.86
CA ILE A 712 29.90 13.23 -19.93
C ILE A 712 28.44 13.20 -19.44
N ARG A 713 27.49 13.03 -20.36
CA ARG A 713 26.05 12.95 -20.05
C ARG A 713 25.69 11.60 -19.45
N THR A 714 26.28 10.54 -19.97
CA THR A 714 26.11 9.18 -19.47
C THR A 714 27.47 8.54 -19.33
N ALA A 715 27.83 8.18 -18.10
CA ALA A 715 29.08 7.49 -17.81
C ALA A 715 29.15 6.14 -18.53
N SER A 716 30.37 5.70 -18.83
CA SER A 716 30.61 4.39 -19.44
C SER A 716 29.91 3.30 -18.64
N THR A 717 28.93 2.64 -19.25
CA THR A 717 28.15 1.56 -18.64
C THR A 717 28.18 0.35 -19.56
N ALA A 718 28.63 -0.80 -19.06
CA ALA A 718 28.54 -2.06 -19.80
C ALA A 718 27.09 -2.56 -19.80
N GLY A 719 26.58 -2.96 -20.97
CA GLY A 719 25.31 -3.67 -21.06
C GLY A 719 25.39 -5.01 -20.32
N THR A 720 24.26 -5.45 -19.75
CA THR A 720 24.15 -6.77 -19.10
C THR A 720 24.10 -7.92 -20.10
N ASP A 721 23.84 -7.61 -21.38
CA ASP A 721 23.63 -8.60 -22.42
C ASP A 721 24.95 -8.93 -23.13
N ARG A 722 25.29 -10.22 -23.12
CA ARG A 722 26.42 -10.77 -23.89
C ARG A 722 26.02 -10.84 -25.37
N LEU A 723 26.89 -10.32 -26.24
CA LEU A 723 26.63 -10.20 -27.68
C LEU A 723 26.91 -11.50 -28.48
N ASP A 724 27.53 -12.51 -27.86
CA ASP A 724 27.90 -13.77 -28.52
C ASP A 724 26.68 -14.66 -28.81
N LEU A 725 26.32 -14.80 -30.08
CA LEU A 725 25.34 -15.78 -30.55
C LEU A 725 25.87 -17.23 -30.45
N GLU A 726 27.19 -17.40 -30.57
CA GLU A 726 27.89 -18.70 -30.60
C GLU A 726 27.81 -19.44 -29.25
N TYR A 727 27.68 -18.69 -28.16
CA TYR A 727 27.49 -19.21 -26.80
C TYR A 727 26.23 -20.09 -26.66
N ARG A 728 25.14 -19.71 -27.33
CA ARG A 728 23.85 -20.43 -27.24
C ARG A 728 23.92 -21.81 -27.88
N TRP A 729 24.71 -21.95 -28.94
CA TRP A 729 24.93 -23.24 -29.62
C TRP A 729 25.80 -24.19 -28.79
N ILE A 730 26.87 -23.69 -28.18
CA ILE A 730 27.77 -24.49 -27.33
C ILE A 730 27.03 -24.99 -26.09
N ALA A 731 26.28 -24.13 -25.40
CA ALA A 731 25.46 -24.53 -24.26
C ALA A 731 24.39 -25.57 -24.64
N GLY A 732 23.78 -25.43 -25.82
CA GLY A 732 22.83 -26.42 -26.35
C GLY A 732 23.46 -27.78 -26.64
N LEU A 733 24.70 -27.81 -27.15
CA LEU A 733 25.42 -29.04 -27.48
C LEU A 733 25.85 -29.81 -26.21
N VAL A 734 26.32 -29.09 -25.19
CA VAL A 734 26.68 -29.70 -23.89
C VAL A 734 25.44 -30.29 -23.20
N TRP A 735 24.30 -29.59 -23.25
CA TRP A 735 23.04 -30.11 -22.72
C TRP A 735 22.56 -31.36 -23.46
N ALA A 736 22.59 -31.34 -24.80
CA ALA A 736 22.22 -32.49 -25.62
C ALA A 736 23.10 -33.73 -25.30
N GLY A 737 24.40 -33.53 -25.11
CA GLY A 737 25.32 -34.60 -24.70
C GLY A 737 24.98 -35.19 -23.32
N ALA A 738 24.67 -34.35 -22.33
CA ALA A 738 24.32 -34.79 -20.98
C ALA A 738 23.00 -35.59 -20.96
N VAL A 739 22.00 -35.16 -21.73
CA VAL A 739 20.71 -35.85 -21.85
C VAL A 739 20.88 -37.26 -22.42
N VAL A 740 21.69 -37.42 -23.48
CA VAL A 740 21.96 -38.74 -24.07
C VAL A 740 22.59 -39.70 -23.06
N VAL A 741 23.52 -39.24 -22.22
CA VAL A 741 24.15 -40.06 -21.19
C VAL A 741 23.14 -40.51 -20.12
N VAL A 742 22.29 -39.60 -19.64
CA VAL A 742 21.27 -39.91 -18.63
C VAL A 742 20.26 -40.93 -19.15
N PHE A 743 19.74 -40.72 -20.37
CA PHE A 743 18.80 -41.68 -20.98
C PHE A 743 19.47 -43.01 -21.32
N GLY A 744 20.74 -43.01 -21.73
CA GLY A 744 21.52 -44.22 -21.95
C GLY A 744 21.68 -45.07 -20.67
N LEU A 745 22.01 -44.43 -19.55
CA LEU A 745 22.10 -45.10 -18.24
C LEU A 745 20.73 -45.61 -17.76
N ALA A 746 19.68 -44.81 -17.94
CA ALA A 746 18.31 -45.22 -17.61
C ALA A 746 17.87 -46.45 -18.42
N ALA A 747 18.18 -46.50 -19.72
CA ALA A 747 17.89 -47.66 -20.58
C ALA A 747 18.63 -48.93 -20.14
N ILE A 748 19.89 -48.80 -19.70
CA ILE A 748 20.68 -49.92 -19.17
C ILE A 748 20.06 -50.46 -17.87
N ILE A 749 19.66 -49.56 -16.96
CA ILE A 749 19.01 -49.93 -15.69
C ILE A 749 17.66 -50.60 -15.94
N TRP A 750 16.85 -50.05 -16.86
CA TRP A 750 15.57 -50.63 -17.26
C TRP A 750 15.73 -52.05 -17.79
N ARG A 751 16.70 -52.28 -18.70
CA ARG A 751 16.99 -53.60 -19.25
C ARG A 751 17.38 -54.62 -18.15
N ARG A 752 18.13 -54.18 -17.13
CA ARG A 752 18.47 -55.05 -15.98
C ARG A 752 17.25 -55.38 -15.11
N LEU A 753 16.37 -54.42 -14.86
CA LEU A 753 15.15 -54.64 -14.08
C LEU A 753 14.18 -55.61 -14.77
N VAL A 754 14.01 -55.49 -16.08
CA VAL A 754 13.17 -56.41 -16.87
C VAL A 754 13.69 -57.84 -16.79
N ASN A 755 15.02 -58.02 -16.91
CA ASN A 755 15.63 -59.35 -16.80
C ASN A 755 15.49 -59.94 -15.39
N ALA A 756 15.66 -59.13 -14.34
CA ALA A 756 15.50 -59.57 -12.94
C ALA A 756 14.07 -59.98 -12.61
N LYS A 757 13.07 -59.30 -13.19
CA LYS A 757 11.66 -59.64 -13.04
C LYS A 757 11.34 -60.99 -13.69
N ALA A 758 11.84 -61.25 -14.89
CA ALA A 758 11.64 -62.52 -15.59
C ALA A 758 12.22 -63.71 -14.81
N THR A 759 13.38 -63.53 -14.16
CA THR A 759 13.97 -64.57 -13.32
C THR A 759 13.19 -64.83 -12.03
N PHE A 760 12.61 -63.79 -11.41
CA PHE A 760 11.84 -63.92 -10.17
C PHE A 760 10.48 -64.60 -10.38
N GLU A 761 9.80 -64.27 -11.48
CA GLU A 761 8.53 -64.93 -11.84
C GLU A 761 8.76 -66.42 -12.17
N GLY A 762 9.87 -66.76 -12.82
CA GLY A 762 10.27 -68.14 -13.08
C GLY A 762 10.54 -68.96 -11.82
N SER A 763 11.24 -68.40 -10.82
CA SER A 763 11.50 -69.09 -9.54
C SER A 763 10.22 -69.31 -8.73
N ALA A 764 9.30 -68.34 -8.70
CA ALA A 764 8.06 -68.45 -7.94
C ALA A 764 7.12 -69.54 -8.49
N THR A 765 7.11 -69.76 -9.81
CA THR A 765 6.35 -70.87 -10.42
C THR A 765 6.96 -72.24 -10.14
N VAL A 766 8.29 -72.31 -9.96
CA VAL A 766 8.99 -73.57 -9.67
C VAL A 766 8.81 -73.97 -8.20
N ASP A 767 8.87 -73.02 -7.26
CA ASP A 767 8.64 -73.30 -5.84
C ASP A 767 7.19 -73.75 -5.55
N ALA A 768 6.20 -73.16 -6.23
CA ALA A 768 4.80 -73.59 -6.13
C ALA A 768 4.58 -75.04 -6.62
N ALA A 769 5.36 -75.49 -7.61
CA ALA A 769 5.31 -76.86 -8.13
C ALA A 769 6.02 -77.88 -7.21
N ILE A 770 7.02 -77.44 -6.45
CA ILE A 770 7.78 -78.30 -5.51
C ILE A 770 6.98 -78.55 -4.22
N ASP A 771 6.22 -77.57 -3.74
CA ASP A 771 5.43 -77.69 -2.51
C ASP A 771 4.25 -78.68 -2.64
N MET A 772 3.66 -78.82 -3.84
CA MET A 772 2.59 -79.80 -4.10
C MET A 772 3.05 -81.28 -4.04
N ARG A 773 4.36 -81.57 -4.05
CA ARG A 773 4.88 -82.95 -4.10
C ARG A 773 5.28 -83.57 -2.76
N ARG A 774 5.26 -82.83 -1.64
CA ARG A 774 5.66 -83.37 -0.33
C ARG A 774 4.46 -83.62 0.60
N TRP A 775 3.92 -84.83 0.56
CA TRP A 775 3.18 -85.42 1.69
C TRP A 775 3.99 -86.56 2.31
N PRO A 776 4.23 -86.57 3.64
CA PRO A 776 4.86 -87.70 4.31
C PRO A 776 3.81 -88.80 4.60
N ALA A 777 4.18 -90.06 4.36
CA ALA A 777 3.36 -91.23 4.67
C ALA A 777 3.12 -91.35 6.19
N PRO A 778 1.95 -91.86 6.63
CA PRO A 778 1.67 -92.04 8.05
C PRO A 778 2.54 -93.17 8.61
N SER A 779 3.31 -92.85 9.65
CA SER A 779 4.05 -93.82 10.46
C SER A 779 3.04 -94.72 11.19
N ARG A 780 2.99 -96.00 10.81
CA ARG A 780 2.43 -97.05 11.66
C ARG A 780 3.43 -97.34 12.78
N HIS A 781 3.09 -97.00 14.02
CA HIS A 781 3.31 -97.83 15.21
C HIS A 781 2.33 -97.40 16.30
#